data_AF-A0A821BFL1-F1
#
_entry.id   AF-A0A821BFL1-F1
#
_cell.length_a   1.000
_cell.length_b   1.000
_cell.length_c   1.000
_cell.angle_alpha   90.00
_cell.angle_beta   90.00
_cell.angle_gamma   90.00
#
_symmetry.space_group_name_H-M   'P 1'
#
loop_
_entity.id
_entity.type
_entity.pdbx_description
1 polymer ?
#
loop_
_entity_poly.entity_id
_entity_poly.type
_entity_poly.pdbx_seq_one_letter_code
_entity_poly.pdbx_strand_id
1 'polypeptide(L)'
;MADTNVIIRHGHLLSGLIDKAHCGSTLASVIHCYYELYRKRFTLGIEDVLLLSPGVSHRRRLINQCRAQAGQKALQKTFSLPENSNEQILINEFAKAFCSKSFDERISKEMDINYKISIDEHQNQIVKQCSSVNAMQMSCLLGQQELEGKRPPMMPSGRTLPSFRPYEYSPRSGGFVDGSFLSGIRPQEYFFHCMAGREGLIDTAVKTARIGYLQRCLMKHLEGLVVNYDLTVRDSDGSVIQFQYGEDGLAVEKCTYLKEAYYPFLIANHSTILREEEYSHIIEMCADDDNNLNDLTRLKISDETKIRMTPFINYSRFFDLHTLTKSLKSQDINEARSIMVQTWRDLSNDKRQQYNHGVVKFYSPVTQNYLPASNLGAITERLDDLIRNYITTHGKLDRTNMDKRTFEKMIHFKSLKSCIDPGESVGILAAQSIGEPSTQMTLNTFHFAGRGEMNVTLGVPRLRELLMVASQKVKTPTMEVPILHSSSALRKAKRLQRRWSRLLFSQVLKNLNIHEKLSLKLNDHKRTYKIEFYFDEKYGKKQLNEIIRSFEIYFIPRLCRAINKKRKELTTSGLLRSAHIRDKIKINDTNDKNEQQELVEKDDDDDDDDDEDNEQINGEANIAKEKANRNDEKEYDDDDNDDNKEENETDDEEINQDEKDQTNTSKITIKEDVIDDDDDVPAIDIAKEEMNNDDEQEVPGNDDDNNDEPPSKKAKKMNAKTTVIDNMAYNERFGNVCKNADYINDYTADLENNLWCRLTMVFSATQPRIDLETLIHSEASRTSITSIVGIQNCFITENKEYRSKIKTDPNDIEYILSTEGENINALMTYYQIFDLRRIYTNNIHRMAQIFGIEAANRTLIREINRVFGAYGIEVDYRHLSLLADYMTYEGVYKPCNRLGLRTNASPLQKITFETSTTYLREALLYGEHEDLKSPSSRLVTGRMVQCGTGAFDVLTKLSS
;
A
#
# COMPACT_ATOMS: atom_id res chain seq x y z
N MET A 1 46.12 12.41 8.13
CA MET A 1 44.84 11.93 8.70
C MET A 1 43.78 12.86 8.13
N ALA A 2 42.82 12.34 7.37
CA ALA A 2 41.81 13.17 6.74
C ALA A 2 40.91 13.82 7.82
N ASP A 3 40.57 15.10 7.65
CA ASP A 3 39.75 15.92 8.56
C ASP A 3 38.27 15.48 8.66
N THR A 4 37.99 14.18 8.43
CA THR A 4 36.63 13.64 8.31
C THR A 4 35.95 13.37 9.65
N ASN A 5 36.70 13.20 10.74
CA ASN A 5 36.12 12.83 12.04
C ASN A 5 36.12 14.03 13.00
N VAL A 6 34.93 14.52 13.36
CA VAL A 6 34.76 15.57 14.37
C VAL A 6 34.91 14.98 15.77
N ILE A 7 35.91 15.45 16.52
CA ILE A 7 36.19 15.01 17.90
C ILE A 7 36.08 16.22 18.83
N ILE A 8 35.14 16.17 19.77
CA ILE A 8 34.97 17.18 20.82
C ILE A 8 35.27 16.53 22.17
N ARG A 9 36.13 17.16 22.97
CA ARG A 9 36.47 16.69 24.32
C ARG A 9 36.48 17.87 25.29
N HIS A 10 35.76 17.73 26.41
CA HIS A 10 35.62 18.79 27.42
C HIS A 10 35.21 20.16 26.82
N GLY A 11 34.33 20.16 25.81
CA GLY A 11 33.87 21.38 25.12
C GLY A 11 34.85 21.96 24.08
N HIS A 12 36.01 21.34 23.86
CA HIS A 12 36.98 21.76 22.85
C HIS A 12 36.93 20.86 21.61
N LEU A 13 36.82 21.47 20.42
CA LEU A 13 37.00 20.79 19.14
C LEU A 13 38.49 20.46 18.95
N LEU A 14 38.82 19.17 18.94
CA LEU A 14 40.20 18.68 18.83
C LEU A 14 40.58 18.30 17.39
N SER A 15 39.63 17.90 16.56
CA SER A 15 39.86 17.44 15.19
C SER A 15 38.57 17.46 14.38
N GLY A 16 38.67 17.61 13.05
CA GLY A 16 37.57 17.52 12.09
C GLY A 16 36.94 18.86 11.71
N LEU A 17 36.45 18.95 10.47
CA LEU A 17 35.69 20.10 9.96
C LEU A 17 34.20 19.99 10.33
N ILE A 18 33.60 21.11 10.72
CA ILE A 18 32.19 21.18 11.11
C ILE A 18 31.34 21.50 9.89
N ASP A 19 30.65 20.48 9.38
CA ASP A 19 29.70 20.61 8.27
C ASP A 19 28.22 20.65 8.71
N LYS A 20 27.29 20.70 7.75
CA LYS A 20 25.84 20.57 7.96
C LYS A 20 25.47 19.32 8.76
N ALA A 21 26.20 18.22 8.64
CA ALA A 21 25.97 17.02 9.44
C ALA A 21 26.18 17.26 10.95
N HIS A 22 27.03 18.23 11.31
CA HIS A 22 27.41 18.54 12.68
C HIS A 22 26.66 19.76 13.25
N CYS A 23 26.26 20.72 12.41
CA CYS A 23 25.55 21.94 12.84
C CYS A 23 24.14 22.11 12.23
N GLY A 24 23.64 21.13 11.47
CA GLY A 24 22.29 21.13 10.93
C GLY A 24 21.28 20.50 11.88
N SER A 25 20.03 20.41 11.40
CA SER A 25 18.94 19.66 12.01
C SER A 25 19.11 18.14 11.82
N THR A 26 20.30 17.64 12.10
CA THR A 26 20.67 16.23 12.02
C THR A 26 20.71 15.61 13.41
N LEU A 27 20.26 14.37 13.51
CA LEU A 27 20.23 13.64 14.77
C LEU A 27 21.66 13.36 15.23
N ALA A 28 21.92 13.54 16.52
CA ALA A 28 23.25 13.48 17.14
C ALA A 28 24.30 14.45 16.56
N SER A 29 23.86 15.51 15.88
CA SER A 29 24.72 16.64 15.51
C SER A 29 25.33 17.29 16.76
N VAL A 30 26.35 18.12 16.60
CA VAL A 30 26.87 18.95 17.69
C VAL A 30 25.73 19.78 18.24
N ILE A 31 24.85 20.36 17.41
CA ILE A 31 23.69 21.13 17.93
C ILE A 31 22.66 20.24 18.62
N HIS A 32 22.46 18.98 18.25
CA HIS A 32 21.55 18.08 18.98
C HIS A 32 22.16 17.60 20.30
N CYS A 33 23.44 17.20 20.28
CA CYS A 33 24.22 16.87 21.48
C CYS A 33 24.38 18.07 22.41
N TYR A 34 24.42 19.28 21.86
CA TYR A 34 24.45 20.54 22.58
C TYR A 34 22.99 20.95 22.93
N TYR A 35 21.93 20.68 22.17
CA TYR A 35 20.55 20.85 22.67
C TYR A 35 20.31 19.98 23.91
N GLU A 36 20.87 18.77 23.92
CA GLU A 36 21.00 17.91 25.08
C GLU A 36 21.99 18.47 26.15
N LEU A 37 22.92 19.36 25.79
CA LEU A 37 24.05 19.88 26.60
C LEU A 37 24.53 21.39 26.35
N TYR A 38 23.70 22.44 26.07
CA TYR A 38 23.99 23.89 25.70
C TYR A 38 23.99 24.40 24.19
N ARG A 39 24.07 25.71 23.78
CA ARG A 39 23.70 26.25 22.39
C ARG A 39 24.73 27.17 21.63
N LYS A 40 24.90 27.12 20.25
CA LYS A 40 25.27 28.21 19.24
C LYS A 40 25.53 27.78 17.72
N ARG A 41 25.57 28.73 16.72
CA ARG A 41 25.32 28.62 15.20
C ARG A 41 26.51 28.92 14.19
N PHE A 42 26.39 28.60 12.84
CA PHE A 42 27.38 28.77 11.69
C PHE A 42 26.75 28.98 10.24
N THR A 43 27.52 29.30 9.15
CA THR A 43 27.09 29.60 7.71
C THR A 43 28.07 29.16 6.57
N LEU A 44 27.66 29.08 5.27
CA LEU A 44 28.38 28.54 4.07
C LEU A 44 28.40 29.47 2.81
N GLY A 45 29.29 29.23 1.80
CA GLY A 45 29.52 30.07 0.60
C GLY A 45 29.61 29.33 -0.78
N ILE A 46 29.86 30.07 -1.88
CA ILE A 46 29.78 29.58 -3.28
C ILE A 46 31.03 28.78 -3.74
N GLU A 47 32.20 29.03 -3.14
CA GLU A 47 33.46 28.36 -3.52
C GLU A 47 33.44 26.85 -3.25
N ASP A 48 32.53 26.39 -2.38
CA ASP A 48 32.39 24.99 -1.95
C ASP A 48 31.72 24.08 -3.02
N VAL A 49 31.23 24.63 -4.14
CA VAL A 49 30.45 23.88 -5.15
C VAL A 49 31.21 23.67 -6.47
N LEU A 50 32.44 24.19 -6.61
CA LEU A 50 33.20 24.12 -7.86
C LEU A 50 33.91 22.75 -8.03
N LEU A 51 33.73 22.13 -9.21
CA LEU A 51 34.47 20.92 -9.59
C LEU A 51 35.90 21.27 -10.03
N LEU A 52 36.87 20.49 -9.54
CA LEU A 52 38.27 20.58 -9.98
C LEU A 52 38.42 20.13 -11.45
N SER A 53 39.38 20.73 -12.17
CA SER A 53 39.64 20.49 -13.61
C SER A 53 39.72 19.01 -14.06
N PRO A 54 40.27 18.06 -13.27
CA PRO A 54 40.23 16.63 -13.61
C PRO A 54 38.80 16.06 -13.65
N GLY A 55 37.93 16.48 -12.73
CA GLY A 55 36.53 16.04 -12.64
C GLY A 55 35.70 16.50 -13.84
N VAL A 56 35.95 17.72 -14.33
CA VAL A 56 35.27 18.26 -15.53
C VAL A 56 35.59 17.43 -16.79
N SER A 57 36.84 16.98 -16.94
CA SER A 57 37.28 16.16 -18.08
C SER A 57 36.68 14.76 -18.03
N HIS A 58 36.62 14.17 -16.83
CA HIS A 58 35.98 12.88 -16.60
C HIS A 58 34.48 12.92 -16.92
N ARG A 59 33.77 13.94 -16.41
CA ARG A 59 32.36 14.20 -16.72
C ARG A 59 32.10 14.24 -18.22
N ARG A 60 32.88 15.02 -18.97
CA ARG A 60 32.71 15.18 -20.42
C ARG A 60 32.84 13.85 -21.17
N ARG A 61 33.74 12.97 -20.72
CA ARG A 61 33.93 11.63 -21.32
C ARG A 61 32.69 10.76 -21.14
N LEU A 62 32.15 10.71 -19.92
CA LEU A 62 30.98 9.89 -19.59
C LEU A 62 29.71 10.39 -20.30
N ILE A 63 29.50 11.71 -20.36
CA ILE A 63 28.35 12.29 -21.09
C ILE A 63 28.40 11.94 -22.58
N ASN A 64 29.58 12.01 -23.21
CA ASN A 64 29.72 11.65 -24.62
C ASN A 64 29.46 10.16 -24.89
N GLN A 65 29.82 9.28 -23.95
CA GLN A 65 29.49 7.85 -24.03
C GLN A 65 27.97 7.61 -23.91
N CYS A 66 27.33 8.27 -22.95
CA CYS A 66 25.87 8.20 -22.77
C CYS A 66 25.12 8.63 -24.03
N ARG A 67 25.49 9.79 -24.62
CA ARG A 67 24.88 10.31 -25.86
C ARG A 67 24.95 9.32 -27.04
N ALA A 68 26.05 8.59 -27.16
CA ALA A 68 26.27 7.69 -28.29
C ALA A 68 25.60 6.33 -28.10
N GLN A 69 25.55 5.80 -26.88
CA GLN A 69 25.20 4.39 -26.65
C GLN A 69 23.83 4.19 -26.01
N ALA A 70 23.36 5.12 -25.16
CA ALA A 70 22.24 4.83 -24.28
C ALA A 70 20.92 4.61 -25.03
N GLY A 71 20.62 5.45 -26.03
CA GLY A 71 19.41 5.34 -26.83
C GLY A 71 19.37 4.08 -27.69
N GLN A 72 20.50 3.72 -28.31
CA GLN A 72 20.60 2.52 -29.14
C GLN A 72 20.45 1.24 -28.31
N LYS A 73 21.13 1.16 -27.16
CA LYS A 73 21.04 0.00 -26.25
C LYS A 73 19.63 -0.20 -25.70
N ALA A 74 18.93 0.90 -25.39
CA ALA A 74 17.56 0.83 -24.87
C ALA A 74 16.57 0.25 -25.89
N LEU A 75 16.62 0.70 -27.15
CA LEU A 75 15.76 0.16 -28.21
C LEU A 75 16.12 -1.28 -28.57
N GLN A 76 17.41 -1.62 -28.61
CA GLN A 76 17.86 -2.99 -28.88
C GLN A 76 17.34 -3.98 -27.84
N LYS A 77 17.39 -3.62 -26.55
CA LYS A 77 16.83 -4.45 -25.48
C LYS A 77 15.32 -4.59 -25.59
N THR A 78 14.61 -3.49 -25.83
CA THR A 78 13.14 -3.49 -25.87
C THR A 78 12.59 -4.34 -27.03
N PHE A 79 13.19 -4.23 -28.21
CA PHE A 79 12.76 -4.97 -29.40
C PHE A 79 13.52 -6.30 -29.60
N SER A 80 14.37 -6.70 -28.64
CA SER A 80 15.22 -7.89 -28.73
C SER A 80 16.04 -7.97 -30.03
N LEU A 81 16.60 -6.83 -30.47
CA LEU A 81 17.36 -6.69 -31.70
C LEU A 81 18.87 -6.94 -31.48
N PRO A 82 19.61 -7.46 -32.47
CA PRO A 82 21.07 -7.67 -32.36
C PRO A 82 21.85 -6.37 -32.10
N GLU A 83 22.99 -6.46 -31.41
CA GLU A 83 23.83 -5.29 -31.05
C GLU A 83 24.33 -4.47 -32.26
N ASN A 84 24.41 -5.07 -33.44
CA ASN A 84 24.83 -4.43 -34.70
C ASN A 84 23.66 -3.99 -35.61
N SER A 85 22.48 -3.75 -35.06
CA SER A 85 21.30 -3.35 -35.84
C SER A 85 21.47 -1.98 -36.52
N ASN A 86 21.13 -1.88 -37.81
CA ASN A 86 21.15 -0.63 -38.56
C ASN A 86 20.14 0.40 -38.01
N GLU A 87 20.52 1.68 -38.06
CA GLU A 87 19.72 2.81 -37.54
C GLU A 87 18.30 2.89 -38.14
N GLN A 88 18.14 2.56 -39.43
CA GLN A 88 16.84 2.53 -40.09
C GLN A 88 15.91 1.44 -39.57
N ILE A 89 16.46 0.31 -39.12
CA ILE A 89 15.66 -0.79 -38.53
C ILE A 89 15.14 -0.34 -37.17
N LEU A 90 15.98 0.30 -36.36
CA LEU A 90 15.59 0.84 -35.05
C LEU A 90 14.47 1.87 -35.18
N ILE A 91 14.61 2.83 -36.11
CA ILE A 91 13.59 3.85 -36.34
C ILE A 91 12.29 3.23 -36.86
N ASN A 92 12.36 2.24 -37.75
CA ASN A 92 11.16 1.58 -38.29
C ASN A 92 10.43 0.77 -37.22
N GLU A 93 11.14 0.02 -36.37
CA GLU A 93 10.51 -0.72 -35.26
C GLU A 93 9.94 0.24 -34.22
N PHE A 94 10.64 1.34 -33.91
CA PHE A 94 10.12 2.36 -33.02
C PHE A 94 8.86 3.05 -33.58
N ALA A 95 8.84 3.37 -34.88
CA ALA A 95 7.67 3.93 -35.55
C ALA A 95 6.50 2.93 -35.66
N LYS A 96 6.78 1.65 -35.90
CA LYS A 96 5.75 0.58 -35.89
C LYS A 96 5.12 0.43 -34.51
N ALA A 97 5.94 0.43 -33.46
CA ALA A 97 5.47 0.39 -32.08
C ALA A 97 4.55 1.60 -31.80
N PHE A 98 4.97 2.80 -32.20
CA PHE A 98 4.20 4.05 -32.04
C PHE A 98 2.88 4.09 -32.81
N CYS A 99 2.88 3.64 -34.07
CA CYS A 99 1.71 3.70 -34.95
C CYS A 99 0.73 2.52 -34.81
N SER A 100 1.08 1.48 -34.06
CA SER A 100 0.18 0.35 -33.85
C SER A 100 -1.09 0.79 -33.09
N LYS A 101 -2.28 0.39 -33.57
CA LYS A 101 -3.59 0.82 -33.01
C LYS A 101 -3.79 0.47 -31.54
N SER A 102 -3.03 -0.50 -31.04
CA SER A 102 -2.71 -0.65 -29.62
C SER A 102 -1.28 -0.18 -29.46
N PHE A 103 -1.06 1.10 -29.15
CA PHE A 103 0.20 1.47 -28.52
C PHE A 103 0.21 0.72 -27.20
N ASP A 104 0.77 -0.49 -27.21
CA ASP A 104 0.74 -1.39 -26.06
C ASP A 104 1.46 -0.64 -24.96
N GLU A 105 0.70 -0.17 -23.97
CA GLU A 105 1.21 0.61 -22.84
C GLU A 105 2.38 -0.13 -22.17
N ARG A 106 2.41 -1.46 -22.31
CA ARG A 106 3.49 -2.37 -21.92
C ARG A 106 4.81 -2.09 -22.66
N ILE A 107 4.79 -2.01 -23.99
CA ILE A 107 5.99 -1.79 -24.80
C ILE A 107 6.54 -0.39 -24.53
N SER A 108 5.67 0.61 -24.37
CA SER A 108 6.10 1.97 -23.99
C SER A 108 6.77 2.00 -22.62
N LYS A 109 6.16 1.36 -21.62
CA LYS A 109 6.73 1.24 -20.27
C LYS A 109 8.07 0.50 -20.29
N GLU A 110 8.17 -0.59 -21.04
CA GLU A 110 9.40 -1.36 -21.20
C GLU A 110 10.51 -0.54 -21.87
N MET A 111 10.18 0.26 -22.89
CA MET A 111 11.12 1.20 -23.49
C MET A 111 11.63 2.21 -22.47
N ASP A 112 10.74 2.87 -21.73
CA ASP A 112 11.12 3.88 -20.73
C ASP A 112 12.03 3.29 -19.63
N ILE A 113 11.72 2.09 -19.15
CA ILE A 113 12.55 1.35 -18.19
C ILE A 113 13.94 1.06 -18.77
N ASN A 114 14.01 0.57 -20.01
CA ASN A 114 15.29 0.25 -20.67
C ASN A 114 16.14 1.50 -20.94
N TYR A 115 15.52 2.63 -21.29
CA TYR A 115 16.18 3.94 -21.40
C TYR A 115 16.76 4.35 -20.05
N LYS A 116 15.98 4.23 -18.98
CA LYS A 116 16.39 4.57 -17.63
C LYS A 116 17.58 3.74 -17.16
N ILE A 117 17.52 2.42 -17.27
CA ILE A 117 18.63 1.51 -16.89
C ILE A 117 19.93 1.92 -17.58
N SER A 118 19.87 2.25 -18.88
CA SER A 118 21.06 2.63 -19.62
C SER A 118 21.60 4.01 -19.26
N ILE A 119 20.75 4.96 -18.87
CA ILE A 119 21.15 6.31 -18.47
C ILE A 119 21.70 6.29 -17.03
N ASP A 120 21.03 5.58 -16.12
CA ASP A 120 21.40 5.45 -14.72
C ASP A 120 22.78 4.81 -14.54
N GLU A 121 23.18 3.88 -15.41
CA GLU A 121 24.54 3.31 -15.41
C GLU A 121 25.61 4.41 -15.51
N HIS A 122 25.40 5.39 -16.40
CA HIS A 122 26.33 6.50 -16.61
C HIS A 122 26.16 7.58 -15.55
N GLN A 123 24.92 7.86 -15.14
CA GLN A 123 24.61 8.84 -14.09
C GLN A 123 25.24 8.45 -12.76
N ASN A 124 25.11 7.18 -12.35
CA ASN A 124 25.68 6.68 -11.10
C ASN A 124 27.22 6.74 -11.06
N GLN A 125 27.89 6.60 -12.21
CA GLN A 125 29.35 6.78 -12.29
C GLN A 125 29.76 8.24 -12.03
N ILE A 126 28.92 9.20 -12.42
CA ILE A 126 29.12 10.63 -12.16
C ILE A 126 28.77 10.95 -10.70
N VAL A 127 27.67 10.40 -10.18
CA VAL A 127 27.18 10.59 -8.80
C VAL A 127 28.20 10.14 -7.76
N LYS A 128 28.94 9.03 -8.00
CA LYS A 128 29.95 8.52 -7.06
C LYS A 128 31.03 9.56 -6.66
N GLN A 129 31.16 10.66 -7.40
CA GLN A 129 32.12 11.74 -7.13
C GLN A 129 31.51 12.92 -6.34
N CYS A 130 30.20 12.93 -6.06
CA CYS A 130 29.48 14.01 -5.37
C CYS A 130 28.63 13.47 -4.21
N SER A 131 28.58 14.18 -3.08
CA SER A 131 27.90 13.72 -1.86
C SER A 131 26.38 13.91 -1.84
N SER A 132 25.81 14.75 -2.71
CA SER A 132 24.36 15.02 -2.76
C SER A 132 23.85 15.30 -4.18
N VAL A 133 22.57 15.00 -4.42
CA VAL A 133 21.88 15.23 -5.70
C VAL A 133 21.89 16.71 -6.08
N ASN A 134 21.64 17.61 -5.12
CA ASN A 134 21.61 19.05 -5.39
C ASN A 134 23.01 19.58 -5.78
N ALA A 135 24.07 19.14 -5.10
CA ALA A 135 25.44 19.49 -5.48
C ALA A 135 25.79 18.95 -6.88
N MET A 136 25.27 17.78 -7.23
CA MET A 136 25.43 17.19 -8.56
C MET A 136 24.68 18.00 -9.64
N GLN A 137 23.44 18.43 -9.40
CA GLN A 137 22.69 19.23 -10.38
C GLN A 137 23.32 20.61 -10.60
N MET A 138 23.88 21.19 -9.53
CA MET A 138 24.60 22.45 -9.60
C MET A 138 25.89 22.34 -10.43
N SER A 139 26.70 21.29 -10.21
CA SER A 139 28.07 21.22 -10.73
C SER A 139 28.28 20.22 -11.87
N CYS A 140 27.56 19.10 -11.88
CA CYS A 140 27.72 18.00 -12.83
C CYS A 140 26.70 18.03 -13.97
N LEU A 141 25.43 17.68 -13.72
CA LEU A 141 24.35 17.62 -14.71
C LEU A 141 22.98 17.56 -14.01
N LEU A 142 21.92 18.03 -14.67
CA LEU A 142 20.55 17.95 -14.16
C LEU A 142 19.98 16.52 -14.22
N GLY A 143 20.24 15.79 -15.31
CA GLY A 143 19.82 14.39 -15.49
C GLY A 143 18.54 14.24 -16.31
N GLN A 144 17.99 13.03 -16.29
CA GLN A 144 16.73 12.71 -16.95
C GLN A 144 15.58 13.49 -16.29
N GLN A 145 14.83 14.25 -17.09
CA GLN A 145 13.57 14.85 -16.65
C GLN A 145 12.45 13.82 -16.87
N GLU A 146 11.71 13.51 -15.82
CA GLU A 146 10.58 12.58 -15.83
C GLU A 146 9.28 13.39 -15.64
N LEU A 147 8.21 12.97 -16.31
CA LEU A 147 6.85 13.48 -16.15
C LEU A 147 5.94 12.31 -15.78
N GLU A 148 5.31 12.34 -14.60
CA GLU A 148 4.49 11.25 -14.06
C GLU A 148 5.19 9.87 -14.07
N GLY A 149 6.51 9.87 -13.84
CA GLY A 149 7.36 8.66 -13.91
C GLY A 149 7.63 8.13 -15.33
N LYS A 150 7.21 8.86 -16.37
CA LYS A 150 7.47 8.58 -17.79
C LYS A 150 8.43 9.61 -18.36
N ARG A 151 8.91 9.37 -19.58
CA ARG A 151 9.68 10.36 -20.34
C ARG A 151 8.75 11.42 -20.94
N PRO A 152 9.27 12.59 -21.35
CA PRO A 152 8.46 13.61 -22.00
C PRO A 152 7.62 13.05 -23.15
N PRO A 153 6.32 13.37 -23.21
CA PRO A 153 5.41 12.76 -24.16
C PRO A 153 5.75 13.14 -25.60
N MET A 154 5.42 12.25 -26.53
CA MET A 154 5.59 12.48 -27.96
C MET A 154 4.30 13.02 -28.57
N MET A 155 4.44 13.98 -29.48
CA MET A 155 3.34 14.46 -30.32
C MET A 155 2.87 13.36 -31.29
N PRO A 156 1.63 13.43 -31.82
CA PRO A 156 1.13 12.48 -32.83
C PRO A 156 2.01 12.40 -34.10
N SER A 157 2.83 13.42 -34.36
CA SER A 157 3.83 13.43 -35.43
C SER A 157 5.08 12.56 -35.16
N GLY A 158 5.14 11.90 -34.00
CA GLY A 158 6.30 11.11 -33.56
C GLY A 158 7.47 11.97 -33.07
N ARG A 159 7.25 13.23 -32.70
CA ARG A 159 8.30 14.17 -32.23
C ARG A 159 8.05 14.60 -30.79
N THR A 160 9.09 14.72 -29.98
CA THR A 160 9.00 15.29 -28.62
C THR A 160 9.02 16.82 -28.63
N LEU A 161 9.86 17.42 -29.48
CA LEU A 161 9.85 18.85 -29.79
C LEU A 161 9.94 19.08 -31.30
N PRO A 162 9.46 20.23 -31.82
CA PRO A 162 9.58 20.58 -33.23
C PRO A 162 11.02 20.56 -33.76
N SER A 163 12.01 20.78 -32.88
CA SER A 163 13.44 20.76 -33.21
C SER A 163 14.04 19.36 -33.42
N PHE A 164 13.37 18.30 -32.95
CA PHE A 164 13.84 16.92 -33.07
C PHE A 164 13.25 16.23 -34.31
N ARG A 165 13.95 15.21 -34.79
CA ARG A 165 13.46 14.40 -35.91
C ARG A 165 12.34 13.47 -35.41
N PRO A 166 11.38 13.08 -36.29
CA PRO A 166 10.42 12.04 -35.95
C PRO A 166 11.14 10.76 -35.51
N TYR A 167 10.69 10.15 -34.42
CA TYR A 167 11.20 8.88 -33.91
C TYR A 167 12.70 8.91 -33.56
N GLU A 168 13.19 10.09 -33.16
CA GLU A 168 14.58 10.24 -32.73
C GLU A 168 14.82 9.55 -31.39
N TYR A 169 15.75 8.60 -31.37
CA TYR A 169 16.03 7.73 -30.22
C TYR A 169 17.14 8.26 -29.29
N SER A 170 17.63 9.48 -29.52
CA SER A 170 18.67 10.09 -28.70
C SER A 170 18.17 10.30 -27.25
N PRO A 171 19.01 10.14 -26.21
CA PRO A 171 18.58 10.42 -24.83
C PRO A 171 18.02 11.84 -24.65
N ARG A 172 18.60 12.78 -25.40
CA ARG A 172 18.23 14.20 -25.41
C ARG A 172 16.82 14.46 -25.95
N SER A 173 16.37 13.72 -26.96
CA SER A 173 15.02 13.90 -27.51
C SER A 173 13.95 13.56 -26.48
N GLY A 174 14.21 12.59 -25.60
CA GLY A 174 13.28 12.22 -24.54
C GLY A 174 13.73 12.67 -23.14
N GLY A 175 14.19 13.92 -23.01
CA GLY A 175 14.27 14.61 -21.71
C GLY A 175 15.58 14.50 -20.92
N PHE A 176 16.65 13.91 -21.47
CA PHE A 176 17.94 13.85 -20.76
C PHE A 176 18.70 15.19 -20.86
N VAL A 177 18.91 15.84 -19.71
CA VAL A 177 19.63 17.14 -19.62
C VAL A 177 21.06 16.90 -19.12
N ASP A 178 22.03 17.11 -20.00
CA ASP A 178 23.45 16.95 -19.68
C ASP A 178 24.16 18.24 -19.20
N GLY A 179 23.47 19.39 -19.28
CA GLY A 179 23.90 20.65 -18.69
C GLY A 179 23.74 20.66 -17.17
N SER A 180 24.54 21.47 -16.50
CA SER A 180 24.45 21.79 -15.05
C SER A 180 23.99 23.22 -14.85
N PHE A 181 23.45 23.57 -13.68
CA PHE A 181 23.06 24.96 -13.40
C PHE A 181 24.24 25.94 -13.50
N LEU A 182 25.44 25.52 -13.10
CA LEU A 182 26.65 26.35 -13.22
C LEU A 182 27.09 26.58 -14.67
N SER A 183 26.96 25.57 -15.53
CA SER A 183 27.36 25.67 -16.95
C SER A 183 26.28 26.24 -17.86
N GLY A 184 25.05 26.39 -17.35
CA GLY A 184 23.85 26.66 -18.13
C GLY A 184 23.29 25.42 -18.84
N ILE A 185 22.01 25.52 -19.23
CA ILE A 185 21.21 24.50 -19.91
C ILE A 185 20.77 25.01 -21.29
N ARG A 186 20.65 24.11 -22.29
CA ARG A 186 20.31 24.50 -23.68
C ARG A 186 18.80 24.74 -23.85
N PRO A 187 18.33 25.48 -24.87
CA PRO A 187 16.90 25.79 -25.01
C PRO A 187 15.96 24.58 -25.07
N GLN A 188 16.35 23.50 -25.77
CA GLN A 188 15.53 22.27 -25.82
C GLN A 188 15.42 21.60 -24.45
N GLU A 189 16.53 21.60 -23.69
CA GLU A 189 16.61 21.01 -22.34
C GLU A 189 15.90 21.89 -21.31
N TYR A 190 16.02 23.21 -21.45
CA TYR A 190 15.33 24.20 -20.64
C TYR A 190 13.82 23.98 -20.69
N PHE A 191 13.26 23.74 -21.88
CA PHE A 191 11.84 23.46 -22.02
C PHE A 191 11.39 22.19 -21.28
N PHE A 192 12.13 21.08 -21.41
CA PHE A 192 11.85 19.86 -20.65
C PHE A 192 12.01 20.07 -19.14
N HIS A 193 12.97 20.89 -18.72
CA HIS A 193 13.16 21.24 -17.32
C HIS A 193 11.98 22.08 -16.79
N CYS A 194 11.45 23.02 -17.57
CA CYS A 194 10.25 23.77 -17.22
C CYS A 194 9.02 22.88 -17.12
N MET A 195 8.88 21.86 -17.98
CA MET A 195 7.79 20.88 -17.87
C MET A 195 7.84 20.15 -16.52
N ALA A 196 9.01 19.60 -16.16
CA ALA A 196 9.19 18.91 -14.89
C ALA A 196 9.02 19.85 -13.68
N GLY A 197 9.49 21.09 -13.78
CA GLY A 197 9.28 22.11 -12.74
C GLY A 197 7.80 22.48 -12.56
N ARG A 198 7.05 22.60 -13.66
CA ARG A 198 5.61 22.94 -13.63
C ARG A 198 4.77 21.80 -13.03
N GLU A 199 5.10 20.54 -13.32
CA GLU A 199 4.48 19.40 -12.66
C GLU A 199 4.65 19.47 -11.14
N GLY A 200 5.87 19.78 -10.67
CA GLY A 200 6.18 20.10 -9.27
C GLY A 200 5.22 21.10 -8.62
N LEU A 201 4.98 22.20 -9.32
CA LEU A 201 4.10 23.27 -8.85
C LEU A 201 2.62 22.86 -8.86
N ILE A 202 2.16 22.16 -9.90
CA ILE A 202 0.78 21.68 -10.01
C ILE A 202 0.48 20.66 -8.91
N ASP A 203 1.37 19.72 -8.68
CA ASP A 203 1.22 18.74 -7.61
C ASP A 203 1.18 19.40 -6.23
N THR A 204 2.02 20.42 -6.02
CA THR A 204 1.99 21.21 -4.79
C THR A 204 0.66 21.94 -4.63
N ALA A 205 0.10 22.50 -5.71
CA ALA A 205 -1.18 23.20 -5.65
C ALA A 205 -2.35 22.24 -5.33
N VAL A 206 -2.44 21.10 -6.02
CA VAL A 206 -3.60 20.19 -5.90
C VAL A 206 -3.55 19.33 -4.64
N LYS A 207 -2.38 18.80 -4.28
CA LYS A 207 -2.27 17.78 -3.21
C LYS A 207 -2.12 18.38 -1.81
N THR A 208 -1.81 19.67 -1.68
CA THR A 208 -1.61 20.32 -0.36
C THR A 208 -2.94 20.52 0.39
N ALA A 209 -4.01 20.90 -0.30
CA ALA A 209 -5.34 21.10 0.31
C ALA A 209 -5.83 19.82 1.03
N ARG A 210 -5.71 18.67 0.36
CA ARG A 210 -6.18 17.37 0.86
C ARG A 210 -5.50 16.90 2.16
N ILE A 211 -4.25 17.30 2.39
CA ILE A 211 -3.53 16.94 3.62
C ILE A 211 -3.92 17.84 4.78
N GLY A 212 -4.22 19.12 4.50
CA GLY A 212 -4.75 20.04 5.51
C GLY A 212 -6.04 19.50 6.12
N TYR A 213 -6.95 19.01 5.28
CA TYR A 213 -8.19 18.36 5.72
C TYR A 213 -7.92 17.14 6.61
N LEU A 214 -7.07 16.20 6.15
CA LEU A 214 -6.67 15.02 6.92
C LEU A 214 -6.14 15.40 8.32
N GLN A 215 -5.27 16.42 8.40
CA GLN A 215 -4.71 16.89 9.66
C GLN A 215 -5.78 17.50 10.57
N ARG A 216 -6.70 18.33 10.04
CA ARG A 216 -7.83 18.91 10.79
C ARG A 216 -8.71 17.80 11.39
N CYS A 217 -9.03 16.78 10.60
CA CYS A 217 -9.83 15.64 11.05
C CYS A 217 -9.16 14.87 12.19
N LEU A 218 -7.86 14.57 12.05
CA LEU A 218 -7.09 13.91 13.11
C LEU A 218 -7.01 14.78 14.38
N MET A 219 -6.75 16.08 14.24
CA MET A 219 -6.70 17.00 15.38
C MET A 219 -8.04 17.05 16.12
N LYS A 220 -9.17 17.12 15.40
CA LYS A 220 -10.50 17.19 16.00
C LYS A 220 -10.93 15.91 16.70
N HIS A 221 -10.49 14.76 16.22
CA HIS A 221 -10.72 13.48 16.89
C HIS A 221 -9.84 13.29 18.12
N LEU A 222 -8.56 13.69 18.03
CA LEU A 222 -7.56 13.43 19.06
C LEU A 222 -7.38 14.59 20.05
N GLU A 223 -8.10 15.71 19.92
CA GLU A 223 -7.93 16.90 20.77
C GLU A 223 -8.11 16.60 22.26
N GLY A 224 -9.00 15.66 22.58
CA GLY A 224 -9.34 15.28 23.94
C GLY A 224 -8.35 14.31 24.61
N LEU A 225 -7.40 13.74 23.87
CA LEU A 225 -6.50 12.73 24.41
C LEU A 225 -5.33 13.34 25.18
N VAL A 226 -5.36 13.13 26.49
CA VAL A 226 -4.42 13.68 27.46
C VAL A 226 -3.88 12.57 28.36
N VAL A 227 -2.62 12.69 28.78
CA VAL A 227 -2.04 11.82 29.80
C VAL A 227 -2.54 12.23 31.18
N ASN A 228 -3.14 11.32 31.93
CA ASN A 228 -3.61 11.57 33.29
C ASN A 228 -2.49 11.35 34.32
N TYR A 229 -2.72 11.78 35.56
CA TYR A 229 -1.75 11.62 36.67
C TYR A 229 -1.44 10.16 37.03
N ASP A 230 -2.28 9.21 36.60
CA ASP A 230 -2.02 7.77 36.69
C ASP A 230 -1.22 7.21 35.49
N LEU A 231 -0.72 8.09 34.61
CA LEU A 231 -0.03 7.81 33.34
C LEU A 231 -0.86 7.08 32.28
N THR A 232 -2.17 6.93 32.50
CA THR A 232 -3.09 6.45 31.48
C THR A 232 -3.39 7.57 30.49
N VAL A 233 -3.59 7.23 29.22
CA VAL A 233 -4.07 8.17 28.20
C VAL A 233 -5.58 8.06 28.11
N ARG A 234 -6.27 9.18 28.35
CA ARG A 234 -7.73 9.22 28.39
C ARG A 234 -8.28 10.29 27.46
N ASP A 235 -9.49 10.05 26.99
CA ASP A 235 -10.27 11.07 26.29
C ASP A 235 -11.03 11.96 27.29
N SER A 236 -11.62 13.05 26.79
CA SER A 236 -12.30 14.09 27.57
C SER A 236 -13.52 13.59 28.34
N ASP A 237 -14.11 12.48 27.90
CA ASP A 237 -15.22 11.80 28.58
C ASP A 237 -14.75 10.93 29.78
N GLY A 238 -13.44 10.67 29.89
CA GLY A 238 -12.82 9.80 30.88
C GLY A 238 -12.54 8.38 30.40
N SER A 239 -12.88 8.04 29.16
CA SER A 239 -12.60 6.76 28.52
C SER A 239 -11.08 6.54 28.42
N VAL A 240 -10.63 5.34 28.78
CA VAL A 240 -9.19 4.98 28.74
C VAL A 240 -8.86 4.43 27.36
N ILE A 241 -7.97 5.11 26.64
CA ILE A 241 -7.50 4.68 25.31
C ILE A 241 -6.23 3.84 25.44
N GLN A 242 -5.26 4.31 26.24
CA GLN A 242 -4.05 3.54 26.55
C GLN A 242 -3.80 3.48 28.05
N PHE A 243 -3.33 2.33 28.54
CA PHE A 243 -2.90 2.20 29.94
C PHE A 243 -1.57 2.91 30.22
N GLN A 244 -0.74 3.05 29.20
CA GLN A 244 0.54 3.71 29.26
C GLN A 244 0.84 4.28 27.88
N TYR A 245 1.21 5.55 27.79
CA TYR A 245 1.47 6.20 26.51
C TYR A 245 2.52 5.42 25.70
N GLY A 246 2.14 4.96 24.51
CA GLY A 246 3.06 4.27 23.61
C GLY A 246 3.64 2.95 24.14
N GLU A 247 2.93 2.29 25.08
CA GLU A 247 3.34 1.04 25.77
C GLU A 247 4.55 1.17 26.71
N ASP A 248 5.28 2.28 26.70
CA ASP A 248 6.49 2.50 27.52
C ASP A 248 6.45 3.74 28.41
N GLY A 249 5.48 4.65 28.21
CA GLY A 249 5.25 5.83 29.04
C GLY A 249 6.34 6.89 28.92
N LEU A 250 7.15 6.81 27.87
CA LEU A 250 8.25 7.74 27.63
C LEU A 250 7.84 8.83 26.64
N ALA A 251 8.34 10.04 26.87
CA ALA A 251 8.16 11.15 25.94
C ALA A 251 9.08 10.99 24.72
N VAL A 252 8.57 11.28 23.52
CA VAL A 252 9.26 11.01 22.26
C VAL A 252 10.54 11.83 22.14
N GLU A 253 10.47 13.10 22.52
CA GLU A 253 11.57 14.07 22.50
C GLU A 253 12.65 13.78 23.55
N LYS A 254 12.30 13.09 24.65
CA LYS A 254 13.25 12.76 25.74
C LYS A 254 13.90 11.37 25.55
N CYS A 255 13.37 10.52 24.67
CA CYS A 255 13.78 9.11 24.57
C CYS A 255 14.88 8.82 23.54
N THR A 256 15.26 9.79 22.69
CA THR A 256 16.16 9.56 21.54
C THR A 256 17.51 8.94 21.95
N TYR A 257 18.09 9.41 23.07
CA TYR A 257 19.39 8.97 23.58
C TYR A 257 19.34 7.65 24.38
N LEU A 258 18.17 7.04 24.59
CA LEU A 258 18.01 5.73 25.24
C LEU A 258 18.27 4.54 24.30
N LYS A 259 18.55 4.79 23.01
CA LYS A 259 18.92 3.73 22.05
C LYS A 259 20.38 3.31 22.26
N GLU A 260 20.66 2.01 22.07
CA GLU A 260 21.99 1.41 22.29
C GLU A 260 23.13 2.15 21.55
N ALA A 261 22.86 2.65 20.34
CA ALA A 261 23.81 3.41 19.54
C ALA A 261 24.38 4.66 20.25
N TYR A 262 23.62 5.24 21.20
CA TYR A 262 24.01 6.46 21.91
C TYR A 262 24.55 6.20 23.33
N TYR A 263 24.59 4.95 23.80
CA TYR A 263 25.17 4.64 25.11
C TYR A 263 26.63 5.08 25.25
N PRO A 264 27.52 4.96 24.24
CA PRO A 264 28.88 5.52 24.35
C PRO A 264 28.90 7.03 24.64
N PHE A 265 27.94 7.78 24.09
CA PHE A 265 27.81 9.22 24.33
C PHE A 265 27.34 9.52 25.76
N LEU A 266 26.37 8.76 26.27
CA LEU A 266 25.91 8.89 27.66
C LEU A 266 27.05 8.57 28.64
N ILE A 267 27.82 7.50 28.38
CA ILE A 267 28.95 7.08 29.21
C ILE A 267 30.04 8.14 29.26
N ALA A 268 30.36 8.75 28.11
CA ALA A 268 31.37 9.81 28.02
C ALA A 268 30.98 11.06 28.83
N ASN A 269 29.68 11.32 28.99
CA ASN A 269 29.14 12.52 29.65
C ASN A 269 28.42 12.22 30.99
N HIS A 270 28.64 11.03 31.58
CA HIS A 270 27.91 10.54 32.75
C HIS A 270 27.89 11.53 33.94
N SER A 271 28.99 12.24 34.18
CA SER A 271 29.12 13.21 35.28
C SER A 271 28.20 14.44 35.13
N THR A 272 27.79 14.75 33.90
CA THR A 272 26.86 15.87 33.63
C THR A 272 25.40 15.42 33.74
N ILE A 273 25.14 14.16 33.41
CA ILE A 273 23.79 13.55 33.41
C ILE A 273 23.36 13.19 34.83
N LEU A 274 24.27 12.59 35.61
CA LEU A 274 24.03 12.11 36.97
C LEU A 274 24.57 13.13 37.97
N ARG A 275 23.83 14.22 38.17
CA ARG A 275 24.13 15.19 39.23
C ARG A 275 23.68 14.60 40.56
N GLU A 276 24.62 14.40 41.49
CA GLU A 276 24.37 13.72 42.77
C GLU A 276 23.29 14.42 43.61
N GLU A 277 23.19 15.76 43.54
CA GLU A 277 22.15 16.55 44.22
C GLU A 277 20.74 16.26 43.69
N GLU A 278 20.57 16.20 42.36
CA GLU A 278 19.28 15.90 41.74
C GLU A 278 18.88 14.44 41.94
N TYR A 279 19.87 13.53 41.88
CA TYR A 279 19.66 12.09 42.07
C TYR A 279 19.23 11.77 43.51
N SER A 280 19.87 12.39 44.50
CA SER A 280 19.51 12.21 45.92
C SER A 280 18.11 12.74 46.23
N HIS A 281 17.74 13.91 45.70
CA HIS A 281 16.40 14.47 45.88
C HIS A 281 15.29 13.58 45.28
N ILE A 282 15.52 13.02 44.10
CA ILE A 282 14.56 12.13 43.44
C ILE A 282 14.41 10.80 44.21
N ILE A 283 15.50 10.24 44.72
CA ILE A 283 15.43 9.02 45.54
C ILE A 283 14.64 9.26 46.83
N GLU A 284 14.83 10.39 47.50
CA GLU A 284 14.04 10.73 48.69
C GLU A 284 12.54 10.79 48.41
N MET A 285 12.14 11.14 47.17
CA MET A 285 10.74 11.11 46.74
C MET A 285 10.24 9.71 46.33
N CYS A 286 11.12 8.81 45.90
CA CYS A 286 10.79 7.45 45.44
C CYS A 286 10.78 6.40 46.57
N ALA A 287 11.28 6.74 47.76
CA ALA A 287 11.63 5.79 48.81
C ALA A 287 10.42 5.21 49.56
N ASP A 288 9.83 4.11 49.04
CA ASP A 288 9.06 3.16 49.85
C ASP A 288 9.32 1.66 49.54
N ASP A 289 9.90 1.25 48.39
CA ASP A 289 9.97 -0.20 48.01
C ASP A 289 11.28 -0.70 47.31
N ASP A 290 12.40 0.04 47.41
CA ASP A 290 13.62 -0.17 46.61
C ASP A 290 14.29 -1.56 46.69
N ASN A 291 14.09 -2.32 47.78
CA ASN A 291 14.85 -3.57 48.00
C ASN A 291 14.32 -4.79 47.23
N ASN A 292 13.11 -4.75 46.63
CA ASN A 292 12.50 -5.91 45.97
C ASN A 292 12.45 -5.85 44.43
N LEU A 293 12.68 -4.68 43.82
CA LEU A 293 12.44 -4.47 42.38
C LEU A 293 13.49 -5.14 41.47
N ASN A 294 14.75 -5.16 41.91
CA ASN A 294 15.88 -5.76 41.18
C ASN A 294 15.82 -7.29 41.07
N ASP A 295 15.07 -7.96 41.95
CA ASP A 295 14.92 -9.42 41.93
C ASP A 295 13.68 -9.86 41.13
N LEU A 296 12.66 -9.00 41.01
CA LEU A 296 11.47 -9.21 40.16
C LEU A 296 11.78 -9.09 38.65
N THR A 297 12.73 -8.24 38.26
CA THR A 297 13.22 -8.14 36.87
C THR A 297 14.04 -9.36 36.43
N ARG A 298 14.62 -10.12 37.38
CA ARG A 298 15.48 -11.29 37.12
C ARG A 298 14.73 -12.60 36.89
N LEU A 299 13.47 -12.71 37.29
CA LEU A 299 12.65 -13.94 37.16
C LEU A 299 12.13 -14.21 35.73
N LYS A 300 12.51 -13.41 34.73
CA LYS A 300 11.74 -13.19 33.50
C LYS A 300 12.18 -13.97 32.25
N ILE A 301 13.21 -14.81 32.31
CA ILE A 301 13.70 -15.52 31.12
C ILE A 301 12.86 -16.78 30.89
N SER A 302 11.76 -16.64 30.15
CA SER A 302 11.24 -17.75 29.34
C SER A 302 11.65 -17.50 27.89
N ASP A 303 12.27 -18.49 27.24
CA ASP A 303 12.65 -18.45 25.82
C ASP A 303 11.55 -17.78 24.97
N GLU A 304 11.90 -16.74 24.20
CA GLU A 304 11.00 -16.08 23.23
C GLU A 304 10.40 -17.07 22.21
N THR A 305 10.98 -18.26 22.09
CA THR A 305 10.53 -19.35 21.21
C THR A 305 9.34 -20.13 21.78
N LYS A 306 8.96 -19.92 23.05
CA LYS A 306 7.82 -20.60 23.67
C LYS A 306 6.57 -19.72 23.57
N ILE A 307 5.54 -20.26 22.93
CA ILE A 307 4.22 -19.61 22.77
C ILE A 307 3.69 -19.20 24.14
N ARG A 308 3.32 -17.92 24.31
CA ARG A 308 2.60 -17.42 25.49
C ARG A 308 1.22 -18.07 25.55
N MET A 309 1.13 -19.20 26.23
CA MET A 309 -0.12 -19.91 26.46
C MET A 309 -0.76 -19.36 27.71
N THR A 310 -1.85 -18.60 27.58
CA THR A 310 -2.66 -18.23 28.75
C THR A 310 -3.64 -19.36 29.09
N PRO A 311 -4.16 -19.41 30.33
CA PRO A 311 -5.18 -20.40 30.71
C PRO A 311 -6.42 -20.32 29.81
N PHE A 312 -6.78 -19.12 29.35
CA PHE A 312 -7.86 -18.88 28.40
C PHE A 312 -7.54 -19.44 27.00
N ILE A 313 -6.32 -19.23 26.47
CA ILE A 313 -5.91 -19.81 25.19
C ILE A 313 -5.92 -21.34 25.27
N ASN A 314 -5.49 -21.90 26.40
CA ASN A 314 -5.55 -23.34 26.63
C ASN A 314 -7.00 -23.84 26.66
N TYR A 315 -7.92 -23.13 27.32
CA TYR A 315 -9.36 -23.41 27.30
C TYR A 315 -9.96 -23.36 25.89
N SER A 316 -9.65 -22.31 25.12
CA SER A 316 -10.15 -22.09 23.75
C SER A 316 -9.81 -23.25 22.82
N ARG A 317 -8.65 -23.90 22.97
CA ARG A 317 -8.27 -25.09 22.18
C ARG A 317 -9.20 -26.28 22.36
N PHE A 318 -9.83 -26.41 23.53
CA PHE A 318 -10.74 -27.50 23.86
C PHE A 318 -12.21 -27.11 23.70
N PHE A 319 -12.49 -25.84 23.38
CA PHE A 319 -13.84 -25.36 23.16
C PHE A 319 -14.27 -25.61 21.72
N ASP A 320 -15.33 -26.40 21.52
CA ASP A 320 -15.83 -26.73 20.18
C ASP A 320 -16.65 -25.57 19.58
N LEU A 321 -15.92 -24.60 19.03
CA LEU A 321 -16.51 -23.42 18.41
C LEU A 321 -17.35 -23.77 17.17
N HIS A 322 -16.97 -24.80 16.43
CA HIS A 322 -17.59 -25.16 15.16
C HIS A 322 -18.99 -25.77 15.37
N THR A 323 -19.14 -26.64 16.37
CA THR A 323 -20.45 -27.18 16.73
C THR A 323 -21.37 -26.09 17.29
N LEU A 324 -20.84 -25.17 18.09
CA LEU A 324 -21.61 -24.03 18.61
C LEU A 324 -22.08 -23.10 17.49
N THR A 325 -21.20 -22.77 16.54
CA THR A 325 -21.52 -21.90 15.39
C THR A 325 -22.65 -22.50 14.55
N LYS A 326 -22.61 -23.82 14.30
CA LYS A 326 -23.68 -24.52 13.57
C LYS A 326 -25.01 -24.58 14.34
N SER A 327 -24.96 -24.49 15.67
CA SER A 327 -26.15 -24.48 16.52
C SER A 327 -26.80 -23.09 16.63
N LEU A 328 -26.08 -22.02 16.28
CA LEU A 328 -26.60 -20.65 16.30
C LEU A 328 -27.46 -20.39 15.06
N LYS A 329 -28.58 -19.68 15.23
CA LYS A 329 -29.49 -19.33 14.13
C LYS A 329 -28.82 -18.40 13.10
N SER A 330 -27.92 -17.53 13.56
CA SER A 330 -27.17 -16.56 12.76
C SER A 330 -26.03 -17.20 11.95
N GLN A 331 -25.56 -18.38 12.34
CA GLN A 331 -24.29 -18.99 11.89
C GLN A 331 -23.07 -18.04 12.03
N ASP A 332 -23.17 -17.00 12.85
CA ASP A 332 -22.10 -16.04 13.03
C ASP A 332 -21.05 -16.58 14.02
N ILE A 333 -19.80 -16.64 13.56
CA ILE A 333 -18.64 -17.04 14.34
C ILE A 333 -18.38 -16.05 15.48
N ASN A 334 -18.70 -14.77 15.31
CA ASN A 334 -18.44 -13.76 16.33
C ASN A 334 -19.38 -13.93 17.54
N GLU A 335 -20.64 -14.29 17.30
CA GLU A 335 -21.58 -14.62 18.37
C GLU A 335 -21.12 -15.85 19.16
N ALA A 336 -20.64 -16.90 18.46
CA ALA A 336 -20.05 -18.08 19.10
C ALA A 336 -18.80 -17.74 19.95
N ARG A 337 -17.95 -16.83 19.48
CA ARG A 337 -16.76 -16.36 20.23
C ARG A 337 -17.16 -15.57 21.48
N SER A 338 -18.17 -14.70 21.39
CA SER A 338 -18.69 -13.95 22.54
C SER A 338 -19.21 -14.88 23.63
N ILE A 339 -19.94 -15.94 23.24
CA ILE A 339 -20.41 -16.99 24.16
C ILE A 339 -19.23 -17.75 24.79
N MET A 340 -18.19 -18.08 24.02
CA MET A 340 -16.98 -18.71 24.57
C MET A 340 -16.29 -17.83 25.63
N VAL A 341 -16.23 -16.52 25.42
CA VAL A 341 -15.64 -15.58 26.39
C VAL A 341 -16.52 -15.47 27.64
N GLN A 342 -17.84 -15.37 27.49
CA GLN A 342 -18.78 -15.33 28.61
C GLN A 342 -18.71 -16.62 29.44
N THR A 343 -18.73 -17.79 28.80
CA THR A 343 -18.58 -19.07 29.51
C THR A 343 -17.25 -19.18 30.26
N TRP A 344 -16.16 -18.64 29.72
CA TRP A 344 -14.90 -18.51 30.46
C TRP A 344 -15.02 -17.56 31.66
N ARG A 345 -15.73 -16.43 31.52
CA ARG A 345 -15.98 -15.46 32.61
C ARG A 345 -16.86 -16.03 33.72
N ASP A 346 -17.76 -16.94 33.40
CA ASP A 346 -18.68 -17.57 34.35
C ASP A 346 -18.06 -18.80 35.07
N LEU A 347 -16.97 -19.35 34.54
CA LEU A 347 -16.25 -20.47 35.15
C LEU A 347 -15.67 -20.10 36.54
N SER A 348 -15.95 -20.93 37.54
CA SER A 348 -15.37 -20.82 38.89
C SER A 348 -13.84 -20.91 38.88
N ASN A 349 -13.17 -20.21 39.80
CA ASN A 349 -11.71 -20.17 39.89
C ASN A 349 -11.05 -21.56 39.99
N ASP A 350 -11.67 -22.52 40.68
CA ASP A 350 -11.17 -23.90 40.79
C ASP A 350 -11.12 -24.64 39.45
N LYS A 351 -12.12 -24.40 38.59
CA LYS A 351 -12.17 -24.95 37.23
C LYS A 351 -11.17 -24.24 36.31
N ARG A 352 -11.00 -22.92 36.48
CA ARG A 352 -9.97 -22.17 35.73
C ARG A 352 -8.55 -22.66 36.04
N GLN A 353 -8.29 -23.05 37.28
CA GLN A 353 -6.98 -23.60 37.67
C GLN A 353 -6.63 -24.91 36.95
N GLN A 354 -7.61 -25.70 36.51
CA GLN A 354 -7.35 -26.92 35.72
C GLN A 354 -6.66 -26.61 34.39
N TYR A 355 -6.94 -25.44 33.81
CA TYR A 355 -6.34 -24.98 32.55
C TYR A 355 -4.94 -24.35 32.73
N ASN A 356 -4.45 -24.22 33.97
CA ASN A 356 -3.06 -23.85 34.24
C ASN A 356 -2.08 -25.01 34.03
N HIS A 357 -2.56 -26.25 33.87
CA HIS A 357 -1.69 -27.39 33.66
C HIS A 357 -1.02 -27.32 32.27
N GLY A 358 0.31 -27.27 32.25
CA GLY A 358 1.10 -27.11 31.02
C GLY A 358 1.32 -25.65 30.57
N VAL A 359 0.80 -24.67 31.30
CA VAL A 359 1.04 -23.24 31.07
C VAL A 359 2.31 -22.81 31.81
N VAL A 360 3.28 -22.24 31.09
CA VAL A 360 4.45 -21.58 31.70
C VAL A 360 3.96 -20.35 32.48
N LYS A 361 4.32 -20.24 33.77
CA LYS A 361 4.01 -19.04 34.56
C LYS A 361 4.68 -17.83 33.91
N PHE A 362 3.87 -16.95 33.33
CA PHE A 362 4.31 -15.66 32.82
C PHE A 362 4.19 -14.61 33.92
N TYR A 363 5.25 -13.83 34.14
CA TYR A 363 5.23 -12.69 35.05
C TYR A 363 4.78 -11.45 34.29
N SER A 364 3.87 -10.67 34.89
CA SER A 364 3.48 -9.38 34.34
C SER A 364 4.70 -8.45 34.17
N PRO A 365 4.69 -7.56 33.17
CA PRO A 365 5.68 -6.50 33.05
C PRO A 365 5.77 -5.68 34.35
N VAL A 366 6.97 -5.18 34.68
CA VAL A 366 7.18 -4.43 35.94
C VAL A 366 6.39 -3.13 35.91
N THR A 367 6.28 -2.50 34.74
CA THR A 367 5.49 -1.28 34.52
C THR A 367 3.99 -1.45 34.76
N GLN A 368 3.49 -2.70 34.77
CA GLN A 368 2.08 -2.96 35.10
C GLN A 368 1.81 -2.84 36.61
N ASN A 369 2.78 -3.21 37.44
CA ASN A 369 2.63 -3.21 38.90
C ASN A 369 3.23 -1.94 39.54
N TYR A 370 4.22 -1.34 38.89
CA TYR A 370 4.96 -0.19 39.41
C TYR A 370 4.95 0.95 38.40
N LEU A 371 4.55 2.14 38.87
CA LEU A 371 4.52 3.34 38.03
C LEU A 371 5.95 3.81 37.70
N PRO A 372 6.33 3.95 36.41
CA PRO A 372 7.68 4.37 35.99
C PRO A 372 8.11 5.73 36.52
N ALA A 373 7.17 6.66 36.67
CA ALA A 373 7.46 8.01 37.14
C ALA A 373 7.78 8.06 38.65
N SER A 374 7.33 7.08 39.43
CA SER A 374 7.50 7.07 40.90
C SER A 374 8.55 6.07 41.38
N ASN A 375 8.81 5.00 40.62
CA ASN A 375 9.68 3.90 41.05
C ASN A 375 10.93 3.82 40.18
N LEU A 376 12.09 4.06 40.79
CA LEU A 376 13.37 3.95 40.08
C LEU A 376 13.64 2.48 39.69
N GLY A 377 13.88 2.24 38.40
CA GLY A 377 14.11 0.88 37.87
C GLY A 377 12.85 0.16 37.40
N ALA A 378 11.67 0.79 37.48
CA ALA A 378 10.46 0.32 36.80
C ALA A 378 10.54 0.64 35.29
N ILE A 379 11.37 -0.13 34.59
CA ILE A 379 11.62 0.02 33.14
C ILE A 379 10.93 -1.06 32.32
N THR A 380 10.79 -0.82 31.01
CA THR A 380 10.26 -1.80 30.07
C THR A 380 11.25 -2.94 29.82
N GLU A 381 10.72 -4.12 29.47
CA GLU A 381 11.53 -5.33 29.23
C GLU A 381 12.52 -5.11 28.08
N ARG A 382 12.08 -4.39 27.05
CA ARG A 382 12.94 -4.01 25.93
C ARG A 382 14.13 -3.15 26.36
N LEU A 383 13.92 -2.17 27.25
CA LEU A 383 15.01 -1.31 27.71
C LEU A 383 15.99 -2.10 28.60
N ASP A 384 15.48 -2.97 29.47
CA ASP A 384 16.29 -3.88 30.29
C ASP A 384 17.14 -4.82 29.42
N ASP A 385 16.56 -5.40 28.36
CA ASP A 385 17.29 -6.23 27.41
C ASP A 385 18.40 -5.46 26.69
N LEU A 386 18.16 -4.21 26.30
CA LEU A 386 19.19 -3.36 25.69
C LEU A 386 20.34 -3.08 26.67
N ILE A 387 20.04 -2.78 27.94
CA ILE A 387 21.06 -2.57 28.98
C ILE A 387 21.90 -3.84 29.17
N ARG A 388 21.25 -5.00 29.31
CA ARG A 388 21.92 -6.30 29.53
C ARG A 388 22.77 -6.71 28.33
N ASN A 389 22.24 -6.59 27.12
CA ASN A 389 22.95 -6.90 25.89
C ASN A 389 24.19 -6.03 25.75
N TYR A 390 24.08 -4.74 26.06
CA TYR A 390 25.22 -3.82 26.02
C TYR A 390 26.29 -4.17 27.06
N ILE A 391 25.91 -4.43 28.32
CA ILE A 391 26.84 -4.83 29.39
C ILE A 391 27.55 -6.16 29.07
N THR A 392 26.84 -7.10 28.45
CA THR A 392 27.38 -8.42 28.08
C THR A 392 28.34 -8.30 26.91
N THR A 393 28.00 -7.50 25.90
CA THR A 393 28.80 -7.29 24.69
C THR A 393 30.05 -6.45 24.98
N HIS A 394 29.93 -5.44 25.85
CA HIS A 394 31.00 -4.53 26.23
C HIS A 394 31.43 -4.78 27.69
N GLY A 395 32.18 -5.87 27.93
CA GLY A 395 32.63 -6.27 29.27
C GLY A 395 33.46 -5.24 30.03
N LYS A 396 34.08 -4.28 29.32
CA LYS A 396 34.60 -3.01 29.85
C LYS A 396 33.85 -1.87 29.17
N LEU A 397 33.07 -1.11 29.96
CA LEU A 397 32.47 0.15 29.55
C LEU A 397 33.63 1.15 29.35
N ASP A 398 34.01 1.42 28.10
CA ASP A 398 35.36 1.90 27.76
C ASP A 398 35.70 3.36 28.17
N ARG A 399 37.01 3.65 28.31
CA ARG A 399 37.72 4.93 28.61
C ARG A 399 37.48 5.68 29.94
N THR A 400 36.32 5.60 30.61
CA THR A 400 36.03 6.44 31.81
C THR A 400 36.12 5.71 33.17
N ASN A 401 36.53 4.44 33.22
CA ASN A 401 36.53 3.61 34.44
C ASN A 401 35.16 3.57 35.17
N MET A 402 34.06 3.59 34.42
CA MET A 402 32.72 3.54 35.01
C MET A 402 32.30 2.11 35.39
N ASP A 403 31.73 1.95 36.58
CA ASP A 403 31.22 0.65 37.06
C ASP A 403 29.86 0.29 36.42
N LYS A 404 29.58 -1.02 36.30
CA LYS A 404 28.33 -1.54 35.71
C LYS A 404 27.09 -1.04 36.45
N ARG A 405 27.16 -1.00 37.79
CA ARG A 405 26.05 -0.50 38.62
C ARG A 405 25.81 0.99 38.40
N THR A 406 26.86 1.77 38.20
CA THR A 406 26.74 3.20 37.92
C THR A 406 26.11 3.45 36.56
N PHE A 407 26.43 2.61 35.56
CA PHE A 407 25.77 2.65 34.25
C PHE A 407 24.27 2.33 34.34
N GLU A 408 23.90 1.23 35.00
CA GLU A 408 22.50 0.85 35.20
C GLU A 408 21.72 1.96 35.91
N LYS A 409 22.28 2.52 36.98
CA LYS A 409 21.69 3.68 37.69
C LYS A 409 21.51 4.89 36.78
N MET A 410 22.50 5.22 35.96
CA MET A 410 22.44 6.34 35.02
C MET A 410 21.32 6.15 34.00
N ILE A 411 21.17 4.96 33.43
CA ILE A 411 20.12 4.68 32.44
C ILE A 411 18.74 4.66 33.11
N HIS A 412 18.59 4.06 34.30
CA HIS A 412 17.33 4.10 35.06
C HIS A 412 16.92 5.54 35.39
N PHE A 413 17.88 6.36 35.81
CA PHE A 413 17.66 7.77 36.11
C PHE A 413 17.26 8.57 34.86
N LYS A 414 17.95 8.34 33.73
CA LYS A 414 17.58 8.96 32.45
C LYS A 414 16.18 8.51 32.02
N SER A 415 15.85 7.23 32.15
CA SER A 415 14.52 6.69 31.82
C SER A 415 13.41 7.37 32.64
N LEU A 416 13.62 7.55 33.95
CA LEU A 416 12.65 8.22 34.82
C LEU A 416 12.46 9.69 34.42
N LYS A 417 13.54 10.42 34.11
CA LYS A 417 13.47 11.80 33.60
C LYS A 417 12.85 11.91 32.19
N SER A 418 12.89 10.83 31.42
CA SER A 418 12.31 10.76 30.07
C SER A 418 10.84 10.31 30.08
N CYS A 419 10.22 10.08 31.24
CA CYS A 419 8.79 9.81 31.32
C CYS A 419 7.97 10.99 30.78
N ILE A 420 6.82 10.66 30.21
CA ILE A 420 5.85 11.66 29.74
C ILE A 420 5.23 12.40 30.93
N ASP A 421 5.00 13.70 30.79
CA ASP A 421 4.47 14.51 31.88
C ASP A 421 2.93 14.41 31.93
N PRO A 422 2.31 14.26 33.12
CA PRO A 422 0.85 14.32 33.24
C PRO A 422 0.29 15.67 32.76
N GLY A 423 -0.84 15.62 32.07
CA GLY A 423 -1.47 16.76 31.42
C GLY A 423 -1.03 16.96 29.97
N GLU A 424 -0.05 16.22 29.48
CA GLU A 424 0.44 16.38 28.11
C GLU A 424 -0.60 15.95 27.05
N SER A 425 -0.85 16.83 26.07
CA SER A 425 -1.81 16.63 24.98
C SER A 425 -1.25 15.72 23.88
N VAL A 426 -1.02 14.46 24.23
CA VAL A 426 -0.41 13.45 23.35
C VAL A 426 -1.22 13.19 22.07
N GLY A 427 -2.55 13.39 22.09
CA GLY A 427 -3.38 13.25 20.90
C GLY A 427 -3.08 14.28 19.82
N ILE A 428 -2.95 15.55 20.20
CA ILE A 428 -2.61 16.64 19.27
C ILE A 428 -1.20 16.43 18.72
N LEU A 429 -0.24 16.04 19.57
CA LEU A 429 1.13 15.73 19.15
C LEU A 429 1.16 14.57 18.15
N ALA A 430 0.37 13.52 18.37
CA ALA A 430 0.24 12.41 17.43
C ALA A 430 -0.41 12.85 16.11
N ALA A 431 -1.49 13.64 16.16
CA ALA A 431 -2.14 14.18 14.97
C ALA A 431 -1.18 15.01 14.11
N GLN A 432 -0.39 15.90 14.74
CA GLN A 432 0.60 16.72 14.05
C GLN A 432 1.76 15.90 13.50
N SER A 433 2.25 14.93 14.28
CA SER A 433 3.36 14.05 13.87
C SER A 433 3.00 13.11 12.71
N ILE A 434 1.71 12.99 12.39
CA ILE A 434 1.22 12.23 11.23
C ILE A 434 0.83 13.20 10.10
N GLY A 435 0.12 14.29 10.41
CA GLY A 435 -0.34 15.28 9.42
C GLY A 435 0.79 16.09 8.78
N GLU A 436 1.70 16.65 9.57
CA GLU A 436 2.77 17.51 9.06
C GLU A 436 3.73 16.72 8.13
N PRO A 437 4.25 15.53 8.50
CA PRO A 437 5.11 14.78 7.59
C PRO A 437 4.39 14.29 6.33
N SER A 438 3.06 14.13 6.38
CA SER A 438 2.27 13.77 5.20
C SER A 438 2.40 14.81 4.09
N THR A 439 2.59 16.10 4.42
CA THR A 439 2.86 17.17 3.43
C THR A 439 4.11 16.88 2.60
N GLN A 440 5.10 16.20 3.17
CA GLN A 440 6.32 15.81 2.46
C GLN A 440 6.07 14.66 1.47
N MET A 441 5.07 13.80 1.69
CA MET A 441 4.75 12.71 0.75
C MET A 441 4.21 13.25 -0.57
N THR A 442 3.47 14.36 -0.52
CA THR A 442 3.02 15.10 -1.70
C THR A 442 4.20 15.58 -2.54
N LEU A 443 5.24 16.11 -1.88
CA LEU A 443 6.44 16.66 -2.53
C LEU A 443 7.47 15.58 -2.95
N ASN A 444 7.61 14.50 -2.19
CA ASN A 444 8.61 13.45 -2.44
C ASN A 444 8.17 12.42 -3.48
N THR A 445 6.92 12.46 -3.94
CA THR A 445 6.48 11.66 -5.10
C THR A 445 7.40 11.90 -6.30
N PHE A 446 7.93 13.12 -6.48
CA PHE A 446 8.88 13.47 -7.53
C PHE A 446 10.22 12.71 -7.51
N HIS A 447 10.76 12.39 -6.33
CA HIS A 447 12.06 11.73 -6.22
C HIS A 447 11.98 10.20 -6.37
N PHE A 448 10.79 9.62 -6.14
CA PHE A 448 10.56 8.18 -6.13
C PHE A 448 9.63 7.66 -7.25
N ALA A 449 8.92 8.55 -7.97
CA ALA A 449 7.99 8.21 -9.08
C ALA A 449 8.62 7.39 -10.21
N GLY A 450 9.95 7.30 -10.25
CA GLY A 450 10.68 6.52 -11.24
C GLY A 450 11.01 5.07 -10.87
N ARG A 451 10.61 4.56 -9.69
CA ARG A 451 10.72 3.13 -9.34
C ARG A 451 9.35 2.45 -9.53
N GLY A 452 9.08 2.00 -10.76
CA GLY A 452 7.84 1.30 -11.12
C GLY A 452 7.56 -0.03 -10.40
N GLU A 453 8.34 -0.40 -9.37
CA GLU A 453 8.07 -1.52 -8.47
C GLU A 453 7.13 -1.12 -7.30
N MET A 454 6.93 0.17 -7.05
CA MET A 454 6.10 0.67 -5.96
C MET A 454 4.73 1.05 -6.51
N ASN A 455 3.73 0.18 -6.28
CA ASN A 455 2.35 0.41 -6.68
C ASN A 455 1.86 1.80 -6.23
N VAL A 456 1.30 2.54 -7.18
CA VAL A 456 0.85 3.95 -7.10
C VAL A 456 -0.21 4.21 -6.00
N THR A 457 -0.66 3.18 -5.27
CA THR A 457 -1.50 3.34 -4.08
C THR A 457 -0.73 3.72 -2.82
N LEU A 458 0.60 3.60 -2.75
CA LEU A 458 1.39 3.68 -1.50
C LEU A 458 1.54 5.06 -0.82
N GLY A 459 0.80 6.09 -1.24
CA GLY A 459 0.94 7.46 -0.76
C GLY A 459 -0.19 8.00 0.11
N VAL A 460 -0.43 9.31 -0.01
CA VAL A 460 -1.53 10.03 0.65
C VAL A 460 -2.91 9.39 0.39
N PRO A 461 -3.25 8.90 -0.82
CA PRO A 461 -4.53 8.23 -1.05
C PRO A 461 -4.75 6.99 -0.17
N ARG A 462 -3.70 6.20 0.08
CA ARG A 462 -3.77 5.07 1.01
C ARG A 462 -3.86 5.53 2.46
N LEU A 463 -3.16 6.59 2.83
CA LEU A 463 -3.30 7.16 4.17
C LEU A 463 -4.74 7.64 4.43
N ARG A 464 -5.39 8.28 3.44
CA ARG A 464 -6.81 8.67 3.53
C ARG A 464 -7.74 7.46 3.60
N GLU A 465 -7.49 6.43 2.78
CA GLU A 465 -8.26 5.18 2.80
C GLU A 465 -8.20 4.50 4.18
N LEU A 466 -7.03 4.54 4.83
CA LEU A 466 -6.79 3.99 6.17
C LEU A 466 -7.35 4.86 7.31
N LEU A 467 -7.29 6.19 7.20
CA LEU A 467 -7.60 7.07 8.33
C LEU A 467 -8.99 7.71 8.24
N MET A 468 -9.39 8.18 7.06
CA MET A 468 -10.63 8.95 6.87
C MET A 468 -11.80 8.07 6.44
N VAL A 469 -11.58 7.15 5.50
CA VAL A 469 -12.68 6.34 4.96
C VAL A 469 -12.83 5.03 5.74
N ALA A 470 -11.72 4.46 6.21
CA ALA A 470 -11.68 3.11 6.78
C ALA A 470 -12.39 2.10 5.87
N SER A 471 -12.08 2.12 4.57
CA SER A 471 -12.83 1.38 3.54
C SER A 471 -12.85 -0.13 3.78
N GLN A 472 -14.04 -0.74 3.74
CA GLN A 472 -14.20 -2.21 3.77
C GLN A 472 -13.68 -2.87 2.49
N LYS A 473 -13.77 -2.16 1.35
CA LYS A 473 -13.32 -2.61 0.03
C LYS A 473 -12.10 -1.79 -0.38
N VAL A 474 -10.92 -2.32 -0.02
CA VAL A 474 -9.64 -1.69 -0.36
C VAL A 474 -9.45 -1.63 -1.88
N LYS A 475 -8.95 -0.51 -2.42
CA LYS A 475 -8.72 -0.32 -3.87
C LYS A 475 -7.71 -1.32 -4.44
N THR A 476 -6.62 -1.58 -3.71
CA THR A 476 -5.60 -2.59 -4.05
C THR A 476 -5.40 -3.58 -2.89
N PRO A 477 -6.26 -4.59 -2.74
CA PRO A 477 -6.13 -5.58 -1.67
C PRO A 477 -4.94 -6.49 -1.94
N THR A 478 -4.15 -6.80 -0.91
CA THR A 478 -2.99 -7.69 -0.97
C THR A 478 -2.93 -8.61 0.23
N MET A 479 -2.31 -9.78 0.03
CA MET A 479 -2.06 -10.76 1.09
C MET A 479 -0.65 -11.31 0.97
N GLU A 480 0.03 -11.51 2.09
CA GLU A 480 1.39 -12.04 2.20
C GLU A 480 1.37 -13.23 3.16
N VAL A 481 1.93 -14.37 2.74
CA VAL A 481 2.08 -15.55 3.62
C VAL A 481 3.43 -16.25 3.41
N PRO A 482 4.19 -16.52 4.50
CA PRO A 482 5.42 -17.31 4.42
C PRO A 482 5.17 -18.75 4.00
N ILE A 483 6.06 -19.28 3.17
CA ILE A 483 6.10 -20.68 2.75
C ILE A 483 6.91 -21.48 3.78
N LEU A 484 6.45 -22.67 4.14
CA LEU A 484 7.20 -23.55 5.05
C LEU A 484 8.58 -23.89 4.48
N HIS A 485 9.58 -24.02 5.35
CA HIS A 485 10.97 -24.40 5.03
C HIS A 485 11.06 -25.85 4.56
N SER A 486 10.59 -26.13 3.34
CA SER A 486 10.67 -27.42 2.67
C SER A 486 10.76 -27.22 1.17
N SER A 487 11.70 -27.91 0.52
CA SER A 487 11.85 -27.90 -0.94
C SER A 487 10.59 -28.42 -1.66
N SER A 488 9.85 -29.34 -1.02
CA SER A 488 8.56 -29.84 -1.49
C SER A 488 7.48 -28.75 -1.41
N ALA A 489 7.44 -28.00 -0.30
CA ALA A 489 6.49 -26.88 -0.12
C ALA A 489 6.72 -25.80 -1.18
N LEU A 490 7.97 -25.43 -1.47
CA LEU A 490 8.30 -24.45 -2.51
C LEU A 490 7.87 -24.92 -3.92
N ARG A 491 8.07 -26.20 -4.25
CA ARG A 491 7.64 -26.76 -5.53
C ARG A 491 6.12 -26.77 -5.67
N LYS A 492 5.41 -27.10 -4.58
CA LYS A 492 3.94 -27.03 -4.52
C LYS A 492 3.42 -25.59 -4.60
N ALA A 493 4.08 -24.65 -3.92
CA ALA A 493 3.76 -23.23 -3.97
C ALA A 493 3.92 -22.65 -5.38
N LYS A 494 5.00 -23.00 -6.12
CA LYS A 494 5.17 -22.60 -7.53
C LYS A 494 4.07 -23.13 -8.46
N ARG A 495 3.56 -24.34 -8.20
CA ARG A 495 2.40 -24.88 -8.94
C ARG A 495 1.13 -24.12 -8.58
N LEU A 496 0.94 -23.82 -7.30
CA LEU A 496 -0.22 -23.09 -6.79
C LEU A 496 -0.25 -21.65 -7.30
N GLN A 497 0.90 -20.97 -7.33
CA GLN A 497 1.06 -19.64 -7.91
C GLN A 497 0.49 -19.56 -9.34
N ARG A 498 0.83 -20.53 -10.20
CA ARG A 498 0.34 -20.57 -11.59
C ARG A 498 -1.17 -20.79 -11.68
N ARG A 499 -1.74 -21.55 -10.75
CA ARG A 499 -3.17 -21.87 -10.73
C ARG A 499 -4.01 -20.74 -10.13
N TRP A 500 -3.46 -20.02 -9.16
CA TRP A 500 -4.12 -18.91 -8.48
C TRP A 500 -4.06 -17.62 -9.28
N SER A 501 -3.00 -17.39 -10.06
CA SER A 501 -2.93 -16.26 -10.98
C SER A 501 -4.03 -16.35 -12.04
N ARG A 502 -4.78 -15.26 -12.18
CA ARG A 502 -5.86 -15.10 -13.14
C ARG A 502 -5.28 -15.07 -14.55
N LEU A 503 -5.58 -16.11 -15.32
CA LEU A 503 -5.20 -16.19 -16.72
C LEU A 503 -6.42 -15.86 -17.59
N LEU A 504 -6.34 -14.81 -18.38
CA LEU A 504 -7.42 -14.43 -19.31
C LEU A 504 -7.25 -15.14 -20.66
N PHE A 505 -8.36 -15.43 -21.33
CA PHE A 505 -8.31 -16.05 -22.67
C PHE A 505 -7.57 -15.18 -23.69
N SER A 506 -7.71 -13.85 -23.61
CA SER A 506 -6.99 -12.91 -24.47
C SER A 506 -5.46 -13.04 -24.38
N GLN A 507 -4.93 -13.49 -23.24
CA GLN A 507 -3.48 -13.63 -23.02
C GLN A 507 -2.92 -14.95 -23.57
N VAL A 508 -3.79 -15.92 -23.85
CA VAL A 508 -3.42 -17.24 -24.37
C VAL A 508 -3.62 -17.32 -25.88
N LEU A 509 -4.54 -16.51 -26.42
CA LEU A 509 -4.85 -16.46 -27.84
C LEU A 509 -3.72 -15.77 -28.63
N LYS A 510 -3.00 -16.53 -29.45
CA LYS A 510 -1.94 -16.03 -30.34
C LYS A 510 -2.52 -15.41 -31.61
N ASN A 511 -3.51 -16.05 -32.21
CA ASN A 511 -4.15 -15.57 -33.42
C ASN A 511 -5.61 -16.06 -33.54
N LEU A 512 -6.43 -15.30 -34.25
CA LEU A 512 -7.84 -15.58 -34.51
C LEU A 512 -8.13 -15.43 -36.00
N ASN A 513 -8.44 -16.53 -36.69
CA ASN A 513 -8.83 -16.50 -38.10
C ASN A 513 -10.33 -16.78 -38.22
N ILE A 514 -11.07 -15.85 -38.82
CA ILE A 514 -12.52 -16.00 -39.07
C ILE A 514 -12.75 -16.06 -40.58
N HIS A 515 -13.21 -17.21 -41.07
CA HIS A 515 -13.60 -17.41 -42.45
C HIS A 515 -15.13 -17.41 -42.59
N GLU A 516 -15.67 -16.36 -43.21
CA GLU A 516 -17.09 -16.23 -43.52
C GLU A 516 -17.38 -16.75 -44.94
N LYS A 517 -18.35 -17.66 -45.06
CA LYS A 517 -18.84 -18.16 -46.36
C LYS A 517 -20.36 -18.04 -46.43
N LEU A 518 -20.84 -17.37 -47.46
CA LEU A 518 -22.28 -17.32 -47.77
C LEU A 518 -22.62 -18.41 -48.80
N SER A 519 -23.59 -19.26 -48.48
CA SER A 519 -24.14 -20.25 -49.41
C SER A 519 -25.59 -19.90 -49.73
N LEU A 520 -25.84 -19.54 -50.99
CA LEU A 520 -27.16 -19.22 -51.51
C LEU A 520 -27.65 -20.42 -52.35
N LYS A 521 -28.34 -21.38 -51.73
CA LYS A 521 -29.05 -22.44 -52.45
C LYS A 521 -30.52 -22.08 -52.61
N LEU A 522 -31.21 -22.64 -53.62
CA LEU A 522 -32.67 -22.53 -53.73
C LEU A 522 -33.29 -23.03 -52.42
N ASN A 523 -34.00 -22.15 -51.70
CA ASN A 523 -34.70 -22.37 -50.44
C ASN A 523 -33.86 -22.53 -49.16
N ASP A 524 -32.52 -22.50 -49.22
CA ASP A 524 -31.68 -22.59 -48.02
C ASP A 524 -30.50 -21.62 -48.11
N HIS A 525 -30.68 -20.43 -47.54
CA HIS A 525 -29.66 -19.39 -47.49
C HIS A 525 -28.97 -19.42 -46.13
N LYS A 526 -27.73 -19.90 -46.11
CA LYS A 526 -26.93 -20.09 -44.90
C LYS A 526 -25.66 -19.26 -44.95
N ARG A 527 -25.32 -18.66 -43.81
CA ARG A 527 -24.04 -18.01 -43.57
C ARG A 527 -23.24 -18.87 -42.60
N THR A 528 -22.11 -19.37 -43.06
CA THR A 528 -21.23 -20.24 -42.29
C THR A 528 -19.99 -19.47 -41.87
N TYR A 529 -19.71 -19.44 -40.57
CA TYR A 529 -18.48 -18.92 -39.99
C TYR A 529 -17.62 -20.10 -39.54
N LYS A 530 -16.39 -20.17 -40.04
CA LYS A 530 -15.36 -21.06 -39.51
C LYS A 530 -14.35 -20.23 -38.74
N ILE A 531 -14.28 -20.46 -37.45
CA ILE A 531 -13.47 -19.68 -36.52
C ILE A 531 -12.34 -20.58 -36.04
N GLU A 532 -11.10 -20.20 -36.31
CA GLU A 532 -9.90 -20.92 -35.90
C GLU A 532 -9.15 -20.10 -34.84
N PHE A 533 -9.05 -20.68 -33.65
CA PHE A 533 -8.32 -20.14 -32.51
C PHE A 533 -6.94 -20.81 -32.47
N TYR A 534 -5.88 -20.01 -32.40
CA TYR A 534 -4.51 -20.49 -32.21
C TYR A 534 -4.01 -20.07 -30.83
N PHE A 535 -3.51 -21.02 -30.05
CA PHE A 535 -2.98 -20.78 -28.71
C PHE A 535 -1.45 -20.61 -28.74
N ASP A 536 -0.90 -19.89 -27.77
CA ASP A 536 0.54 -19.67 -27.67
C ASP A 536 1.29 -20.95 -27.22
N GLU A 537 2.39 -21.26 -27.90
CA GLU A 537 3.26 -22.43 -27.63
C GLU A 537 4.03 -22.29 -26.31
N LYS A 538 4.07 -21.09 -25.72
CA LYS A 538 4.70 -20.83 -24.42
C LYS A 538 4.10 -21.65 -23.27
N TYR A 539 2.84 -22.09 -23.40
CA TYR A 539 2.17 -22.90 -22.40
C TYR A 539 2.43 -24.39 -22.65
N GLY A 540 2.94 -25.12 -21.65
CA GLY A 540 3.30 -26.53 -21.83
C GLY A 540 2.10 -27.43 -22.15
N LYS A 541 2.34 -28.61 -22.74
CA LYS A 541 1.29 -29.53 -23.24
C LYS A 541 0.18 -29.88 -22.22
N LYS A 542 0.52 -30.02 -20.94
CA LYS A 542 -0.46 -30.27 -19.86
C LYS A 542 -1.37 -29.06 -19.60
N GLN A 543 -0.81 -27.85 -19.61
CA GLN A 543 -1.57 -26.62 -19.39
C GLN A 543 -2.47 -26.30 -20.59
N LEU A 544 -2.00 -26.53 -21.83
CA LEU A 544 -2.83 -26.38 -23.02
C LEU A 544 -4.08 -27.26 -22.98
N ASN A 545 -4.00 -28.48 -22.44
CA ASN A 545 -5.18 -29.33 -22.28
C ASN A 545 -6.19 -28.75 -21.28
N GLU A 546 -5.73 -28.20 -20.14
CA GLU A 546 -6.60 -27.51 -19.18
C GLU A 546 -7.24 -26.26 -19.77
N ILE A 547 -6.49 -25.50 -20.58
CA ILE A 547 -6.96 -24.32 -21.30
C ILE A 547 -8.09 -24.70 -22.26
N ILE A 548 -7.92 -25.74 -23.09
CA ILE A 548 -8.96 -26.15 -24.04
C ILE A 548 -10.20 -26.67 -23.30
N ARG A 549 -10.04 -27.43 -22.20
CA ARG A 549 -11.19 -27.83 -21.38
C ARG A 549 -11.96 -26.62 -20.84
N SER A 550 -11.24 -25.63 -20.33
CA SER A 550 -11.83 -24.40 -19.81
C SER A 550 -12.48 -23.58 -20.93
N PHE A 551 -11.91 -23.60 -22.14
CA PHE A 551 -12.47 -22.94 -23.32
C PHE A 551 -13.84 -23.50 -23.67
N GLU A 552 -13.96 -24.83 -23.70
CA GLU A 552 -15.21 -25.49 -24.04
C GLU A 552 -16.30 -25.31 -22.97
N ILE A 553 -15.92 -25.37 -21.69
CA ILE A 553 -16.86 -25.31 -20.57
C ILE A 553 -17.31 -23.87 -20.27
N TYR A 554 -16.40 -22.90 -20.29
CA TYR A 554 -16.70 -21.54 -19.83
C TYR A 554 -16.80 -20.53 -20.97
N PHE A 555 -15.86 -20.57 -21.92
CA PHE A 555 -15.80 -19.55 -22.97
C PHE A 555 -16.87 -19.72 -24.04
N ILE A 556 -17.08 -20.94 -24.55
CA ILE A 556 -18.09 -21.19 -25.60
C ILE A 556 -19.51 -20.82 -25.15
N PRO A 557 -19.99 -21.22 -23.94
CA PRO A 557 -21.31 -20.81 -23.47
C PRO A 557 -21.45 -19.29 -23.30
N ARG A 558 -20.44 -18.62 -22.74
CA ARG A 558 -20.43 -17.15 -22.62
C ARG A 558 -20.48 -16.46 -23.97
N LEU A 559 -19.68 -16.92 -24.93
CA LEU A 559 -19.71 -16.42 -26.30
C LEU A 559 -21.10 -16.61 -26.91
N CYS A 560 -21.76 -17.74 -26.66
CA CYS A 560 -23.11 -17.98 -27.16
C CYS A 560 -24.15 -17.04 -26.55
N ARG A 561 -24.09 -16.80 -25.23
CA ARG A 561 -24.94 -15.81 -24.55
C ARG A 561 -24.72 -14.41 -25.12
N ALA A 562 -23.46 -14.00 -25.33
CA ALA A 562 -23.11 -12.71 -25.91
C ALA A 562 -23.62 -12.55 -27.35
N ILE A 563 -23.48 -13.60 -28.18
CA ILE A 563 -24.03 -13.65 -29.54
C ILE A 563 -25.55 -13.51 -29.52
N ASN A 564 -26.24 -14.23 -28.64
CA ASN A 564 -27.70 -14.16 -28.54
C ASN A 564 -28.19 -12.80 -28.03
N LYS A 565 -27.49 -12.18 -27.06
CA LYS A 565 -27.76 -10.82 -26.61
C LYS A 565 -27.62 -9.82 -27.76
N LYS A 566 -26.52 -9.87 -28.50
CA LYS A 566 -26.31 -9.01 -29.68
C LYS A 566 -27.33 -9.25 -30.78
N ARG A 567 -27.79 -10.48 -31.00
CA ARG A 567 -28.88 -10.80 -31.94
C ARG A 567 -30.19 -10.15 -31.53
N LYS A 568 -30.57 -10.26 -30.25
CA LYS A 568 -31.76 -9.59 -29.71
C LYS A 568 -31.65 -8.08 -29.92
N GLU A 569 -30.54 -7.47 -29.51
CA GLU A 569 -30.29 -6.03 -29.71
C GLU A 569 -30.39 -5.61 -31.18
N LEU A 570 -29.83 -6.37 -32.12
CA LEU A 570 -29.89 -6.07 -33.56
C LEU A 570 -31.31 -6.21 -34.14
N THR A 571 -32.11 -7.17 -33.65
CA THR A 571 -33.52 -7.29 -34.03
C THR A 571 -34.37 -6.15 -33.48
N THR A 572 -34.16 -5.75 -32.22
CA THR A 572 -34.91 -4.66 -31.58
C THR A 572 -34.50 -3.29 -32.13
N SER A 573 -33.20 -3.07 -32.36
CA SER A 573 -32.68 -1.85 -32.97
C SER A 573 -32.99 -1.74 -34.47
N GLY A 574 -33.16 -2.87 -35.17
CA GLY A 574 -33.69 -2.91 -36.55
C GLY A 574 -35.13 -2.40 -36.64
N LEU A 575 -35.97 -2.74 -35.66
CA LEU A 575 -37.32 -2.15 -35.49
C LEU A 575 -37.26 -0.68 -35.07
N LEU A 576 -36.43 -0.34 -34.08
CA LEU A 576 -36.32 1.02 -33.53
C LEU A 576 -35.62 2.02 -34.47
N ARG A 577 -34.79 1.59 -35.42
CA ARG A 577 -34.20 2.48 -36.45
C ARG A 577 -35.28 3.11 -37.33
N SER A 578 -36.43 2.46 -37.51
CA SER A 578 -37.57 3.04 -38.21
C SER A 578 -38.33 4.09 -37.37
N ALA A 579 -38.25 4.01 -36.03
CA ALA A 579 -38.90 4.93 -35.10
C ALA A 579 -38.00 6.12 -34.70
N HIS A 580 -36.73 5.89 -34.37
CA HIS A 580 -35.82 6.91 -33.84
C HIS A 580 -35.22 7.88 -34.87
N ILE A 581 -35.38 7.63 -36.17
CA ILE A 581 -35.05 8.66 -37.18
C ILE A 581 -36.01 9.87 -37.04
N ARG A 582 -37.22 9.69 -36.49
CA ARG A 582 -38.13 10.81 -36.19
C ARG A 582 -37.80 11.52 -34.88
N ASP A 583 -37.30 10.81 -33.87
CA ASP A 583 -37.07 11.41 -32.53
C ASP A 583 -35.69 12.07 -32.39
N LYS A 584 -34.65 11.58 -33.08
CA LYS A 584 -33.31 12.21 -33.04
C LYS A 584 -33.24 13.56 -33.77
N ILE A 585 -34.19 13.87 -34.65
CA ILE A 585 -34.29 15.21 -35.26
C ILE A 585 -34.80 16.26 -34.25
N LYS A 586 -35.46 15.84 -33.16
CA LYS A 586 -35.99 16.76 -32.14
C LYS A 586 -35.09 16.99 -30.93
N ILE A 587 -34.06 16.17 -30.71
CA ILE A 587 -33.22 16.25 -29.48
C ILE A 587 -31.98 17.14 -29.69
N ASN A 588 -31.62 17.48 -30.93
CA ASN A 588 -30.46 18.35 -31.21
C ASN A 588 -30.78 19.86 -31.21
N ASP A 589 -32.03 20.29 -30.98
CA ASP A 589 -32.45 21.70 -31.05
C ASP A 589 -32.92 22.29 -29.70
N THR A 590 -32.73 21.61 -28.56
CA THR A 590 -33.16 22.10 -27.24
C THR A 590 -32.09 21.95 -26.16
N ASN A 591 -30.92 22.54 -26.39
CA ASN A 591 -29.96 22.88 -25.31
C ASN A 591 -29.49 24.34 -25.36
N ASP A 592 -30.17 25.20 -26.12
CA ASP A 592 -29.99 26.66 -26.07
C ASP A 592 -31.33 27.31 -25.75
N LYS A 593 -31.51 27.68 -24.47
CA LYS A 593 -32.38 28.75 -23.92
C LYS A 593 -32.74 28.42 -22.47
N ASN A 594 -31.86 28.81 -21.56
CA ASN A 594 -32.22 29.31 -20.22
C ASN A 594 -31.04 30.10 -19.65
N GLU A 595 -30.62 31.12 -20.39
CA GLU A 595 -29.93 32.29 -19.84
C GLU A 595 -30.73 33.53 -20.27
N GLN A 596 -30.79 34.51 -19.37
CA GLN A 596 -31.54 35.78 -19.40
C GLN A 596 -32.98 35.73 -18.85
N GLN A 597 -33.12 35.80 -17.53
CA GLN A 597 -33.50 37.06 -16.84
C GLN A 597 -33.74 36.81 -15.33
N GLU A 598 -32.71 37.06 -14.52
CA GLU A 598 -32.81 37.84 -13.28
C GLU A 598 -31.39 38.27 -12.89
N LEU A 599 -30.95 39.37 -13.51
CA LEU A 599 -29.88 40.23 -13.01
C LEU A 599 -30.52 41.14 -11.96
N VAL A 600 -29.99 41.15 -10.73
CA VAL A 600 -29.39 42.30 -10.02
C VAL A 600 -29.21 41.89 -8.56
N GLU A 601 -28.01 41.45 -8.19
CA GLU A 601 -27.20 42.09 -7.14
C GLU A 601 -25.76 41.59 -7.27
N LYS A 602 -24.82 42.52 -7.10
CA LYS A 602 -23.44 42.49 -7.57
C LYS A 602 -22.56 41.57 -6.73
N ASP A 603 -21.78 40.73 -7.39
CA ASP A 603 -20.45 40.37 -6.92
C ASP A 603 -19.44 41.16 -7.77
N ASP A 604 -18.56 41.88 -7.08
CA ASP A 604 -17.49 42.69 -7.64
C ASP A 604 -16.37 41.74 -8.14
N ASP A 605 -16.46 41.35 -9.41
CA ASP A 605 -15.30 40.87 -10.19
C ASP A 605 -14.62 42.10 -10.81
N ASP A 606 -13.57 42.60 -10.15
CA ASP A 606 -12.54 43.40 -10.81
C ASP A 606 -11.17 42.75 -10.54
N ASP A 607 -10.40 42.67 -11.62
CA ASP A 607 -8.97 42.33 -11.73
C ASP A 607 -8.62 40.85 -11.89
N ASP A 608 -8.82 40.31 -13.10
CA ASP A 608 -7.88 39.35 -13.71
C ASP A 608 -8.02 39.37 -15.25
N ASP A 609 -7.63 40.48 -15.86
CA ASP A 609 -7.21 40.52 -17.27
C ASP A 609 -6.39 41.80 -17.49
N ASP A 610 -5.05 41.68 -17.51
CA ASP A 610 -4.16 42.60 -18.25
C ASP A 610 -2.79 41.95 -18.43
N ASP A 611 -2.64 41.20 -19.52
CA ASP A 611 -1.35 41.01 -20.18
C ASP A 611 -1.21 42.10 -21.26
N GLU A 612 -0.33 43.08 -21.06
CA GLU A 612 0.84 43.33 -21.93
C GLU A 612 1.62 44.62 -21.55
N ASP A 613 2.94 44.45 -21.54
CA ASP A 613 4.01 45.39 -21.89
C ASP A 613 4.82 46.15 -20.81
N ASN A 614 6.09 45.70 -20.74
CA ASN A 614 7.36 46.40 -20.55
C ASN A 614 8.00 46.48 -19.14
N GLU A 615 9.08 45.69 -19.03
CA GLU A 615 10.34 45.99 -18.34
C GLU A 615 10.27 46.54 -16.90
N GLN A 616 10.26 45.64 -15.90
CA GLN A 616 11.35 45.61 -14.92
C GLN A 616 11.31 44.36 -14.03
N ILE A 617 12.50 43.76 -13.93
CA ILE A 617 12.83 42.51 -13.25
C ILE A 617 12.85 42.71 -11.73
N ASN A 618 12.17 41.81 -11.00
CA ASN A 618 12.28 41.40 -9.59
C ASN A 618 11.06 41.73 -8.70
N GLY A 619 10.30 40.71 -8.27
CA GLY A 619 9.56 40.82 -6.99
C GLY A 619 8.30 39.98 -6.75
N GLU A 620 7.75 39.24 -7.72
CA GLU A 620 6.35 38.76 -7.59
C GLU A 620 6.12 37.59 -6.63
N ALA A 621 7.12 36.76 -6.33
CA ALA A 621 6.96 35.66 -5.36
C ALA A 621 6.85 36.14 -3.88
N ASN A 622 7.21 37.40 -3.59
CA ASN A 622 7.08 37.96 -2.24
C ASN A 622 5.71 38.57 -1.99
N ILE A 623 4.97 39.01 -3.01
CA ILE A 623 3.69 39.71 -2.81
C ILE A 623 2.57 38.73 -2.46
N ALA A 624 2.53 37.54 -3.08
CA ALA A 624 1.60 36.47 -2.68
C ALA A 624 1.92 35.92 -1.28
N LYS A 625 3.21 35.80 -0.93
CA LYS A 625 3.66 35.45 0.42
C LYS A 625 3.38 36.54 1.46
N GLU A 626 3.43 37.82 1.08
CA GLU A 626 3.06 38.93 1.96
C GLU A 626 1.54 39.05 2.13
N LYS A 627 0.72 38.70 1.13
CA LYS A 627 -0.74 38.55 1.28
C LYS A 627 -1.10 37.33 2.15
N ALA A 628 -0.39 36.22 2.02
CA ALA A 628 -0.55 35.05 2.90
C ALA A 628 -0.13 35.36 4.35
N ASN A 629 1.00 36.05 4.56
CA ASN A 629 1.45 36.47 5.89
C ASN A 629 0.63 37.61 6.52
N ARG A 630 -0.24 38.29 5.76
CA ARG A 630 -1.18 39.29 6.30
C ARG A 630 -2.55 38.71 6.65
N ASN A 631 -2.87 37.52 6.12
CA ASN A 631 -4.06 36.74 6.43
C ASN A 631 -3.71 35.53 7.32
N ASP A 632 -2.92 35.77 8.38
CA ASP A 632 -2.88 34.82 9.49
C ASP A 632 -4.32 34.70 10.03
N GLU A 633 -4.85 33.47 10.05
CA GLU A 633 -6.22 33.07 10.41
C GLU A 633 -7.30 33.07 9.30
N LYS A 634 -7.02 32.44 8.15
CA LYS A 634 -8.11 31.85 7.35
C LYS A 634 -8.23 30.36 7.64
N GLU A 635 -9.43 29.96 8.07
CA GLU A 635 -9.89 28.58 8.01
C GLU A 635 -9.61 28.00 6.62
N TYR A 636 -9.30 26.71 6.56
CA TYR A 636 -9.17 25.98 5.31
C TYR A 636 -10.54 26.00 4.60
N ASP A 637 -10.73 26.96 3.70
CA ASP A 637 -11.97 27.13 2.93
C ASP A 637 -12.12 26.03 1.85
N ASP A 638 -13.32 25.45 1.86
CA ASP A 638 -14.07 24.62 0.89
C ASP A 638 -13.33 23.70 -0.13
N ASP A 639 -13.57 22.39 0.06
CA ASP A 639 -13.05 21.23 -0.66
C ASP A 639 -13.71 20.91 -2.02
N ASP A 640 -12.97 20.13 -2.82
CA ASP A 640 -13.33 19.54 -4.11
C ASP A 640 -14.68 18.77 -4.11
N ASN A 641 -15.54 19.06 -5.09
CA ASN A 641 -16.86 18.45 -5.33
C ASN A 641 -16.92 16.91 -5.54
N ASP A 642 -15.78 16.22 -5.71
CA ASP A 642 -15.76 14.75 -5.87
C ASP A 642 -15.62 14.00 -4.54
N ASP A 643 -15.07 14.65 -3.50
CA ASP A 643 -14.88 14.03 -2.18
C ASP A 643 -16.20 13.95 -1.40
N ASN A 644 -17.05 14.96 -1.56
CA ASN A 644 -18.43 14.92 -1.08
C ASN A 644 -19.26 13.82 -1.78
N LYS A 645 -18.91 13.36 -2.99
CA LYS A 645 -19.70 12.31 -3.66
C LYS A 645 -19.46 10.93 -3.08
N GLU A 646 -18.21 10.51 -2.86
CA GLU A 646 -17.95 9.18 -2.27
C GLU A 646 -18.45 9.09 -0.81
N GLU A 647 -18.38 10.19 -0.04
CA GLU A 647 -18.91 10.27 1.33
C GLU A 647 -20.45 10.37 1.36
N ASN A 648 -21.07 11.18 0.51
CA ASN A 648 -22.54 11.25 0.44
C ASN A 648 -23.16 9.98 -0.18
N GLU A 649 -22.49 9.31 -1.13
CA GLU A 649 -22.96 8.03 -1.70
C GLU A 649 -22.95 6.90 -0.66
N THR A 650 -21.97 6.90 0.26
CA THR A 650 -21.95 5.94 1.37
C THR A 650 -23.00 6.27 2.44
N ASP A 651 -23.24 7.56 2.71
CA ASP A 651 -24.32 8.01 3.60
C ASP A 651 -25.72 7.65 3.05
N ASP A 652 -25.94 7.80 1.73
CA ASP A 652 -27.20 7.43 1.08
C ASP A 652 -27.42 5.90 1.07
N GLU A 653 -26.37 5.08 1.00
CA GLU A 653 -26.48 3.62 1.07
C GLU A 653 -26.78 3.10 2.49
N GLU A 654 -26.29 3.74 3.56
CA GLU A 654 -26.52 3.32 4.96
C GLU A 654 -27.85 3.86 5.54
N ILE A 655 -28.26 5.09 5.22
CA ILE A 655 -29.58 5.62 5.65
C ILE A 655 -30.74 4.80 5.05
N ASN A 656 -30.54 4.25 3.83
CA ASN A 656 -31.51 3.39 3.16
C ASN A 656 -31.59 1.95 3.72
N GLN A 657 -30.70 1.56 4.65
CA GLN A 657 -30.79 0.26 5.34
C GLN A 657 -31.69 0.33 6.58
N ASP A 658 -31.66 1.44 7.33
CA ASP A 658 -32.46 1.61 8.54
C ASP A 658 -33.97 1.80 8.27
N GLU A 659 -34.36 2.30 7.08
CA GLU A 659 -35.78 2.42 6.70
C GLU A 659 -36.39 1.13 6.12
N LYS A 660 -35.58 0.10 5.80
CA LYS A 660 -36.08 -1.15 5.20
C LYS A 660 -36.59 -2.17 6.22
N ASP A 661 -36.35 -1.97 7.51
CA ASP A 661 -36.70 -2.94 8.56
C ASP A 661 -38.09 -2.75 9.20
N GLN A 662 -38.92 -1.80 8.74
CA GLN A 662 -40.25 -1.56 9.34
C GLN A 662 -41.48 -1.67 8.42
N THR A 663 -41.36 -2.09 7.16
CA THR A 663 -42.55 -2.24 6.28
C THR A 663 -42.57 -3.54 5.48
N ASN A 664 -42.55 -4.67 6.17
CA ASN A 664 -42.97 -5.95 5.58
C ASN A 664 -44.25 -6.47 6.23
N THR A 665 -45.40 -6.03 5.70
CA THR A 665 -46.59 -6.88 5.65
C THR A 665 -47.55 -6.47 4.53
N SER A 666 -47.65 -7.37 3.55
CA SER A 666 -48.77 -7.61 2.62
C SER A 666 -48.75 -6.99 1.21
N LYS A 667 -48.89 -7.92 0.24
CA LYS A 667 -49.40 -7.81 -1.14
C LYS A 667 -48.44 -7.41 -2.27
N ILE A 668 -47.75 -8.45 -2.74
CA ILE A 668 -47.63 -8.92 -4.14
C ILE A 668 -48.45 -8.09 -5.17
N THR A 669 -47.72 -7.39 -6.04
CA THR A 669 -48.07 -7.22 -7.46
C THR A 669 -46.77 -7.18 -8.26
N ILE A 670 -46.58 -8.22 -9.08
CA ILE A 670 -45.38 -8.50 -9.87
C ILE A 670 -45.33 -7.53 -11.06
N LYS A 671 -44.26 -6.74 -11.13
CA LYS A 671 -43.64 -6.29 -12.39
C LYS A 671 -42.29 -6.99 -12.48
N GLU A 672 -42.15 -7.85 -13.47
CA GLU A 672 -40.96 -8.65 -13.76
C GLU A 672 -39.84 -7.73 -14.27
N ASP A 673 -38.91 -7.38 -13.40
CA ASP A 673 -37.53 -7.11 -13.79
C ASP A 673 -36.77 -8.44 -13.67
N VAL A 674 -36.45 -9.01 -14.83
CA VAL A 674 -35.66 -10.24 -14.96
C VAL A 674 -34.21 -9.91 -14.59
N ILE A 675 -33.88 -10.14 -13.32
CA ILE A 675 -32.51 -10.37 -12.86
C ILE A 675 -32.23 -11.86 -13.11
N ASP A 676 -31.27 -12.12 -14.00
CA ASP A 676 -30.70 -13.45 -14.32
C ASP A 676 -29.99 -13.99 -13.06
N ASP A 677 -30.75 -14.58 -12.15
CA ASP A 677 -30.25 -15.54 -11.16
C ASP A 677 -30.17 -16.91 -11.86
N ASP A 678 -29.00 -17.26 -12.38
CA ASP A 678 -28.61 -18.63 -12.76
C ASP A 678 -27.08 -18.72 -12.87
N ASP A 679 -26.38 -18.49 -11.75
CA ASP A 679 -25.02 -18.98 -11.53
C ASP A 679 -25.08 -20.28 -10.69
N ASP A 680 -25.78 -21.28 -11.22
CA ASP A 680 -25.62 -22.67 -10.80
C ASP A 680 -24.28 -23.19 -11.35
N VAL A 681 -23.23 -23.05 -10.54
CA VAL A 681 -22.01 -23.84 -10.67
C VAL A 681 -22.36 -25.29 -10.30
N PRO A 682 -22.11 -26.30 -11.15
CA PRO A 682 -22.33 -27.69 -10.75
C PRO A 682 -21.42 -28.00 -9.57
N ALA A 683 -22.01 -28.43 -8.45
CA ALA A 683 -21.29 -28.95 -7.30
C ALA A 683 -20.41 -30.12 -7.74
N ILE A 684 -19.08 -29.98 -7.57
CA ILE A 684 -18.15 -31.09 -7.71
C ILE A 684 -18.09 -31.79 -6.36
N ASP A 685 -18.65 -32.99 -6.31
CA ASP A 685 -18.35 -33.96 -5.25
C ASP A 685 -16.85 -34.22 -5.24
N ILE A 686 -16.19 -33.85 -4.13
CA ILE A 686 -14.80 -34.19 -3.86
C ILE A 686 -14.77 -35.70 -3.57
N ALA A 687 -14.59 -36.50 -4.62
CA ALA A 687 -14.18 -37.88 -4.46
C ALA A 687 -12.77 -37.89 -3.84
N LYS A 688 -12.66 -38.50 -2.67
CA LYS A 688 -11.39 -38.85 -2.02
C LYS A 688 -10.62 -39.78 -2.95
N GLU A 689 -9.59 -39.29 -3.62
CA GLU A 689 -8.58 -40.16 -4.24
C GLU A 689 -7.45 -40.40 -3.25
N GLU A 690 -7.31 -41.68 -2.89
CA GLU A 690 -6.23 -42.22 -2.07
C GLU A 690 -4.88 -42.07 -2.79
N MET A 691 -3.84 -41.77 -2.00
CA MET A 691 -2.47 -41.63 -2.46
C MET A 691 -1.93 -43.00 -2.91
N ASN A 692 -1.72 -43.18 -4.21
CA ASN A 692 -0.80 -44.20 -4.71
C ASN A 692 0.59 -43.58 -4.90
N ASN A 693 1.53 -44.05 -4.09
CA ASN A 693 2.96 -43.84 -4.25
C ASN A 693 3.44 -44.72 -5.40
N ASP A 694 4.03 -44.13 -6.43
CA ASP A 694 4.99 -44.81 -7.28
C ASP A 694 6.16 -43.85 -7.51
N ASP A 695 7.19 -44.04 -6.68
CA ASP A 695 8.54 -43.55 -6.92
C ASP A 695 9.17 -44.42 -8.01
N GLU A 696 9.39 -43.88 -9.21
CA GLU A 696 10.33 -44.46 -10.16
C GLU A 696 11.67 -43.71 -10.08
N GLN A 697 12.67 -44.49 -9.67
CA GLN A 697 14.08 -44.13 -9.53
C GLN A 697 14.70 -43.81 -10.90
N GLU A 698 15.32 -42.64 -11.03
CA GLU A 698 16.25 -42.35 -12.12
C GLU A 698 17.59 -43.06 -11.84
N VAL A 699 18.03 -43.89 -12.79
CA VAL A 699 19.39 -44.43 -12.87
C VAL A 699 20.15 -43.70 -13.99
N PRO A 700 21.39 -43.24 -13.77
CA PRO A 700 22.11 -42.40 -14.72
C PRO A 700 23.01 -43.19 -15.69
N GLY A 701 23.31 -42.59 -16.85
CA GLY A 701 24.52 -42.86 -17.63
C GLY A 701 24.29 -43.40 -19.04
N ASN A 702 24.53 -42.59 -20.07
CA ASN A 702 25.82 -42.50 -20.77
C ASN A 702 25.63 -41.89 -22.17
N ASP A 703 26.49 -40.92 -22.46
CA ASP A 703 26.75 -40.35 -23.77
C ASP A 703 27.35 -41.42 -24.71
N ASP A 704 26.92 -41.43 -25.97
CA ASP A 704 27.78 -41.77 -27.10
C ASP A 704 27.23 -41.20 -28.41
N ASP A 705 28.16 -40.67 -29.20
CA ASP A 705 28.02 -39.83 -30.38
C ASP A 705 27.57 -40.54 -31.69
N ASN A 706 27.11 -39.68 -32.62
CA ASN A 706 27.27 -39.70 -34.09
C ASN A 706 26.08 -40.08 -35.02
N ASN A 707 25.69 -39.02 -35.75
CA ASN A 707 25.48 -38.89 -37.20
C ASN A 707 24.27 -39.48 -37.95
N ASP A 708 23.79 -38.58 -38.83
CA ASP A 708 23.17 -38.74 -40.14
C ASP A 708 21.64 -38.62 -40.33
N GLU A 709 21.34 -37.76 -41.31
CA GLU A 709 20.06 -37.31 -41.88
C GLU A 709 19.23 -38.44 -42.56
N PRO A 710 17.98 -38.15 -43.01
CA PRO A 710 16.82 -39.05 -42.84
C PRO A 710 16.55 -40.01 -44.02
N PRO A 711 15.65 -40.99 -43.83
CA PRO A 711 14.62 -41.18 -44.85
C PRO A 711 13.21 -41.59 -44.35
N SER A 712 12.22 -40.92 -44.93
CA SER A 712 10.89 -41.39 -45.40
C SER A 712 10.09 -42.49 -44.67
N LYS A 713 8.85 -42.12 -44.31
CA LYS A 713 7.58 -42.87 -44.38
C LYS A 713 7.64 -44.41 -44.35
N LYS A 714 7.23 -45.02 -43.23
CA LYS A 714 6.34 -46.21 -43.21
C LYS A 714 5.46 -46.22 -41.96
N ALA A 715 4.16 -46.42 -42.18
CA ALA A 715 3.13 -46.59 -41.16
C ALA A 715 3.41 -47.80 -40.25
N LYS A 716 3.34 -47.61 -38.93
CA LYS A 716 3.25 -48.69 -37.94
C LYS A 716 1.83 -48.73 -37.37
N LYS A 717 1.18 -49.88 -37.50
CA LYS A 717 -0.14 -50.21 -36.93
C LYS A 717 -0.13 -50.01 -35.41
N MET A 718 -1.01 -49.14 -34.90
CA MET A 718 -1.32 -49.06 -33.48
C MET A 718 -2.44 -50.05 -33.11
N ASN A 719 -2.30 -50.65 -31.93
CA ASN A 719 -3.21 -51.63 -31.34
C ASN A 719 -4.59 -51.03 -31.05
N ALA A 720 -5.65 -51.67 -31.55
CA ALA A 720 -7.03 -51.18 -31.60
C ALA A 720 -7.82 -51.24 -30.27
N LYS A 721 -7.18 -51.44 -29.11
CA LYS A 721 -7.88 -51.55 -27.81
C LYS A 721 -7.71 -50.33 -26.89
N THR A 722 -6.62 -49.59 -27.00
CA THR A 722 -6.40 -48.35 -26.21
C THR A 722 -7.07 -47.14 -26.87
N THR A 723 -7.25 -47.14 -28.18
CA THR A 723 -7.87 -46.04 -28.94
C THR A 723 -9.40 -45.94 -28.80
N VAL A 724 -10.10 -46.96 -28.28
CA VAL A 724 -11.57 -46.96 -28.23
C VAL A 724 -12.10 -46.22 -27.00
N ILE A 725 -11.39 -46.29 -25.87
CA ILE A 725 -11.78 -45.61 -24.62
C ILE A 725 -11.56 -44.09 -24.75
N ASP A 726 -10.45 -43.67 -25.35
CA ASP A 726 -10.18 -42.25 -25.62
C ASP A 726 -11.15 -41.65 -26.65
N ASN A 727 -11.57 -42.41 -27.67
CA ASN A 727 -12.52 -41.92 -28.69
C ASN A 727 -13.95 -41.73 -28.16
N MET A 728 -14.38 -42.49 -27.13
CA MET A 728 -15.71 -42.35 -26.54
C MET A 728 -15.82 -41.05 -25.70
N ALA A 729 -14.87 -40.82 -24.80
CA ALA A 729 -14.81 -39.58 -24.01
C ALA A 729 -14.56 -38.35 -24.91
N TYR A 730 -13.81 -38.52 -26.00
CA TYR A 730 -13.59 -37.48 -27.00
C TYR A 730 -14.89 -37.09 -27.73
N ASN A 731 -15.67 -38.06 -28.22
CA ASN A 731 -16.95 -37.78 -28.91
C ASN A 731 -18.01 -37.15 -28.00
N GLU A 732 -18.03 -37.51 -26.71
CA GLU A 732 -18.95 -36.92 -25.73
C GLU A 732 -18.65 -35.44 -25.47
N ARG A 733 -17.36 -35.07 -25.47
CA ARG A 733 -16.86 -33.70 -25.35
C ARG A 733 -17.35 -32.80 -26.50
N PHE A 734 -17.25 -33.26 -27.76
CA PHE A 734 -17.83 -32.53 -28.92
C PHE A 734 -19.34 -32.41 -28.85
N GLY A 735 -20.01 -33.50 -28.45
CA GLY A 735 -21.45 -33.51 -28.25
C GLY A 735 -21.91 -32.43 -27.28
N ASN A 736 -21.16 -32.19 -26.19
CA ASN A 736 -21.49 -31.16 -25.21
C ASN A 736 -21.28 -29.73 -25.74
N VAL A 737 -20.24 -29.50 -26.54
CA VAL A 737 -20.02 -28.19 -27.18
C VAL A 737 -21.12 -27.85 -28.19
N CYS A 738 -21.54 -28.82 -29.01
CA CYS A 738 -22.60 -28.61 -30.00
C CYS A 738 -23.99 -28.47 -29.35
N LYS A 739 -24.21 -29.02 -28.15
CA LYS A 739 -25.46 -28.83 -27.39
C LYS A 739 -25.64 -27.41 -26.84
N ASN A 740 -24.56 -26.62 -26.72
CA ASN A 740 -24.65 -25.27 -26.15
C ASN A 740 -25.52 -24.31 -26.99
N ALA A 741 -25.55 -24.49 -28.31
CA ALA A 741 -26.37 -23.66 -29.20
C ALA A 741 -26.66 -24.33 -30.53
N ASP A 742 -27.90 -24.19 -31.01
CA ASP A 742 -28.39 -24.80 -32.27
C ASP A 742 -27.61 -24.36 -33.53
N TYR A 743 -26.93 -23.21 -33.47
CA TYR A 743 -26.13 -22.70 -34.58
C TYR A 743 -24.69 -23.21 -34.58
N ILE A 744 -24.25 -23.97 -33.58
CA ILE A 744 -22.93 -24.63 -33.57
C ILE A 744 -23.09 -25.97 -34.29
N ASN A 745 -22.49 -26.07 -35.48
CA ASN A 745 -22.64 -27.26 -36.32
C ASN A 745 -21.49 -28.25 -36.17
N ASP A 746 -20.28 -27.75 -35.92
CA ASP A 746 -19.08 -28.59 -35.79
C ASP A 746 -18.03 -27.93 -34.91
N TYR A 747 -17.27 -28.73 -34.16
CA TYR A 747 -16.14 -28.31 -33.35
C TYR A 747 -15.02 -29.33 -33.56
N THR A 748 -13.78 -28.87 -33.76
CA THR A 748 -12.61 -29.75 -33.89
C THR A 748 -11.44 -29.13 -33.14
N ALA A 749 -10.76 -29.92 -32.31
CA ALA A 749 -9.57 -29.49 -31.57
C ALA A 749 -8.34 -30.31 -31.97
N ASP A 750 -7.16 -29.74 -31.81
CA ASP A 750 -5.88 -30.42 -32.03
C ASP A 750 -5.58 -31.43 -30.92
N LEU A 751 -5.76 -32.72 -31.20
CA LEU A 751 -5.50 -33.82 -30.27
C LEU A 751 -4.01 -34.08 -29.98
N GLU A 752 -3.12 -33.74 -30.91
CA GLU A 752 -1.71 -34.12 -30.80
C GLU A 752 -0.93 -33.08 -30.02
N ASN A 753 -1.11 -31.79 -30.33
CA ASN A 753 -0.33 -30.70 -29.73
C ASN A 753 -1.17 -29.69 -28.95
N ASN A 754 -2.51 -29.75 -29.00
CA ASN A 754 -3.42 -28.81 -28.33
C ASN A 754 -3.17 -27.34 -28.71
N LEU A 755 -2.71 -27.07 -29.93
CA LEU A 755 -2.31 -25.71 -30.35
C LEU A 755 -3.44 -24.91 -31.00
N TRP A 756 -4.49 -25.57 -31.48
CA TRP A 756 -5.59 -24.88 -32.15
C TRP A 756 -6.95 -25.54 -31.89
N CYS A 757 -8.00 -24.73 -32.01
CA CYS A 757 -9.40 -25.14 -31.95
C CYS A 757 -10.16 -24.48 -33.08
N ARG A 758 -11.01 -25.23 -33.77
CA ARG A 758 -11.86 -24.75 -34.85
C ARG A 758 -13.33 -24.94 -34.49
N LEU A 759 -14.09 -23.87 -34.55
CA LEU A 759 -15.52 -23.82 -34.27
C LEU A 759 -16.27 -23.39 -35.53
N THR A 760 -17.25 -24.17 -35.95
CA THR A 760 -18.08 -23.89 -37.14
C THR A 760 -19.48 -23.50 -36.70
N MET A 761 -19.85 -22.24 -36.95
CA MET A 761 -21.19 -21.72 -36.68
C MET A 761 -21.96 -21.49 -37.98
N VAL A 762 -23.25 -21.80 -37.99
CA VAL A 762 -24.13 -21.62 -39.15
C VAL A 762 -25.35 -20.78 -38.74
N PHE A 763 -25.51 -19.64 -39.40
CA PHE A 763 -26.64 -18.74 -39.20
C PHE A 763 -27.50 -18.67 -40.47
N SER A 764 -28.78 -18.30 -40.33
CA SER A 764 -29.62 -18.00 -41.49
C SER A 764 -29.15 -16.71 -42.15
N ALA A 765 -29.06 -16.67 -43.47
CA ALA A 765 -28.62 -15.47 -44.20
C ALA A 765 -29.59 -14.28 -44.08
N THR A 766 -30.82 -14.53 -43.61
CA THR A 766 -31.83 -13.49 -43.33
C THR A 766 -31.49 -12.64 -42.12
N GLN A 767 -30.62 -13.13 -41.24
CA GLN A 767 -30.24 -12.44 -40.01
C GLN A 767 -29.16 -11.37 -40.27
N PRO A 768 -29.14 -10.30 -39.46
CA PRO A 768 -28.13 -9.25 -39.59
C PRO A 768 -26.73 -9.81 -39.36
N ARG A 769 -25.74 -9.24 -40.08
CA ARG A 769 -24.33 -9.60 -39.91
C ARG A 769 -23.88 -9.19 -38.50
N ILE A 770 -23.32 -10.15 -37.79
CA ILE A 770 -22.71 -9.93 -36.47
C ILE A 770 -21.21 -9.80 -36.71
N ASP A 771 -20.61 -8.77 -36.12
CA ASP A 771 -19.16 -8.65 -36.05
C ASP A 771 -18.65 -9.58 -34.94
N LEU A 772 -18.29 -10.81 -35.34
CA LEU A 772 -17.82 -11.82 -34.41
C LEU A 772 -16.40 -11.54 -33.91
N GLU A 773 -15.59 -10.79 -34.66
CA GLU A 773 -14.20 -10.51 -34.28
C GLU A 773 -14.15 -9.64 -33.03
N THR A 774 -14.82 -8.49 -33.05
CA THR A 774 -14.89 -7.59 -31.89
C THR A 774 -15.57 -8.25 -30.69
N LEU A 775 -16.62 -9.05 -30.93
CA LEU A 775 -17.31 -9.78 -29.87
C LEU A 775 -16.40 -10.83 -29.22
N ILE A 776 -15.69 -11.63 -30.00
CA ILE A 776 -14.74 -12.65 -29.49
C ILE A 776 -13.61 -11.97 -28.71
N HIS A 777 -13.04 -10.88 -29.21
CA HIS A 777 -12.00 -10.14 -28.46
C HIS A 777 -12.53 -9.57 -27.15
N SER A 778 -13.77 -9.04 -27.14
CA SER A 778 -14.40 -8.50 -25.93
C SER A 778 -14.73 -9.57 -24.89
N GLU A 779 -15.14 -10.76 -25.30
CA GLU A 779 -15.42 -11.88 -24.39
C GLU A 779 -14.14 -12.59 -23.94
N ALA A 780 -13.12 -12.63 -24.79
CA ALA A 780 -11.82 -13.23 -24.47
C ALA A 780 -11.06 -12.41 -23.41
N SER A 781 -11.22 -11.09 -23.39
CA SER A 781 -10.65 -10.23 -22.34
C SER A 781 -11.37 -10.34 -20.99
N ARG A 782 -12.62 -10.80 -20.98
CA ARG A 782 -13.42 -10.95 -19.76
C ARG A 782 -13.33 -12.33 -19.14
N THR A 783 -13.21 -13.37 -19.96
CA THR A 783 -13.29 -14.76 -19.52
C THR A 783 -11.92 -15.23 -18.97
N SER A 784 -11.92 -15.73 -17.73
CA SER A 784 -10.75 -16.34 -17.09
C SER A 784 -10.73 -17.85 -17.30
N ILE A 785 -9.54 -18.39 -17.56
CA ILE A 785 -9.27 -19.82 -17.69
C ILE A 785 -9.08 -20.45 -16.31
N THR A 786 -8.14 -19.90 -15.54
CA THR A 786 -7.91 -20.22 -14.13
C THR A 786 -8.10 -18.94 -13.35
N SER A 787 -8.92 -18.99 -12.31
CA SER A 787 -9.04 -17.91 -11.33
C SER A 787 -9.53 -18.50 -10.01
N ILE A 788 -9.11 -17.88 -8.92
CA ILE A 788 -9.72 -18.06 -7.62
C ILE A 788 -10.47 -16.79 -7.29
N VAL A 789 -11.66 -16.96 -6.72
CA VAL A 789 -12.50 -15.84 -6.29
C VAL A 789 -11.68 -14.95 -5.35
N GLY A 790 -11.60 -13.66 -5.66
CA GLY A 790 -10.89 -12.68 -4.85
C GLY A 790 -9.39 -12.54 -5.11
N ILE A 791 -8.75 -13.38 -5.94
CA ILE A 791 -7.32 -13.29 -6.26
C ILE A 791 -7.12 -13.02 -7.75
N GLN A 792 -6.35 -11.98 -8.07
CA GLN A 792 -5.97 -11.59 -9.42
C GLN A 792 -4.61 -12.18 -9.82
N ASN A 793 -3.54 -11.91 -9.08
CA ASN A 793 -2.20 -12.41 -9.40
C ASN A 793 -1.48 -12.92 -8.16
N CYS A 794 -0.49 -13.79 -8.37
CA CYS A 794 0.34 -14.35 -7.30
C CYS A 794 1.83 -14.29 -7.65
N PHE A 795 2.63 -13.82 -6.70
CA PHE A 795 4.07 -13.66 -6.80
C PHE A 795 4.76 -14.40 -5.65
N ILE A 796 5.92 -14.99 -5.92
CA ILE A 796 6.77 -15.58 -4.88
C ILE A 796 8.00 -14.69 -4.78
N THR A 797 8.21 -14.11 -3.60
CA THR A 797 9.32 -13.20 -3.29
C THR A 797 10.19 -13.79 -2.18
N GLU A 798 11.48 -13.46 -2.19
CA GLU A 798 12.39 -13.84 -1.11
C GLU A 798 12.25 -12.86 0.06
N ASN A 799 12.09 -13.38 1.28
CA ASN A 799 12.01 -12.55 2.47
C ASN A 799 13.41 -12.06 2.88
N LYS A 800 13.70 -10.79 2.54
CA LYS A 800 14.97 -10.14 2.89
C LYS A 800 15.13 -9.90 4.40
N GLU A 801 14.04 -9.74 5.16
CA GLU A 801 14.09 -9.41 6.60
C GLU A 801 14.43 -10.62 7.48
N TYR A 802 14.05 -11.84 7.07
CA TYR A 802 14.30 -13.08 7.82
C TYR A 802 15.80 -13.37 8.03
N ARG A 803 16.65 -12.98 7.05
CA ARG A 803 18.11 -13.11 7.12
C ARG A 803 18.75 -12.42 8.34
N SER A 804 18.08 -11.42 8.91
CA SER A 804 18.63 -10.64 10.04
C SER A 804 18.34 -11.24 11.41
N LYS A 805 17.29 -12.06 11.55
CA LYS A 805 16.78 -12.51 12.86
C LYS A 805 17.28 -13.88 13.31
N ILE A 806 17.79 -14.71 12.40
CA ILE A 806 18.21 -16.08 12.73
C ILE A 806 19.72 -16.23 12.67
N LYS A 807 20.31 -16.56 13.83
CA LYS A 807 21.73 -16.87 14.01
C LYS A 807 22.09 -18.32 13.65
N THR A 808 21.12 -19.18 13.32
CA THR A 808 21.35 -20.64 13.21
C THR A 808 21.80 -21.14 11.84
N ASP A 809 21.65 -20.37 10.74
CA ASP A 809 22.39 -20.61 9.49
C ASP A 809 22.30 -19.40 8.51
N PRO A 810 23.41 -18.83 8.00
CA PRO A 810 23.39 -17.65 7.12
C PRO A 810 22.76 -17.87 5.72
N ASN A 811 22.53 -19.13 5.34
CA ASN A 811 22.09 -19.54 4.00
C ASN A 811 20.61 -19.95 3.93
N ASP A 812 19.85 -19.90 5.03
CA ASP A 812 18.43 -20.24 5.00
C ASP A 812 17.60 -19.08 4.44
N ILE A 813 16.87 -19.33 3.34
CA ILE A 813 16.09 -18.33 2.61
C ILE A 813 14.60 -18.64 2.82
N GLU A 814 13.89 -17.74 3.49
CA GLU A 814 12.43 -17.81 3.61
C GLU A 814 11.78 -17.20 2.35
N TYR A 815 10.81 -17.91 1.76
CA TYR A 815 10.04 -17.42 0.62
C TYR A 815 8.64 -16.99 1.09
N ILE A 816 8.13 -15.90 0.55
CA ILE A 816 6.78 -15.39 0.81
C ILE A 816 5.96 -15.49 -0.48
N LEU A 817 4.72 -15.95 -0.36
CA LEU A 817 3.71 -15.79 -1.40
C LEU A 817 2.99 -14.45 -1.18
N SER A 818 3.08 -13.55 -2.15
CA SER A 818 2.36 -12.29 -2.20
C SER A 818 1.26 -12.37 -3.25
N THR A 819 0.03 -12.00 -2.91
CA THR A 819 -1.10 -12.03 -3.85
C THR A 819 -1.68 -10.63 -4.06
N GLU A 820 -2.06 -10.33 -5.31
CA GLU A 820 -2.96 -9.25 -5.64
C GLU A 820 -4.38 -9.78 -5.50
N GLY A 821 -5.14 -9.22 -4.56
CA GLY A 821 -6.40 -9.79 -4.10
C GLY A 821 -6.28 -10.52 -2.77
N GLU A 822 -7.42 -10.69 -2.11
CA GLU A 822 -7.55 -11.33 -0.81
C GLU A 822 -8.48 -12.56 -0.90
N ASN A 823 -8.02 -13.69 -0.37
CA ASN A 823 -8.90 -14.82 -0.05
C ASN A 823 -8.23 -15.71 1.01
N ILE A 824 -8.40 -15.32 2.27
CA ILE A 824 -7.78 -16.02 3.41
C ILE A 824 -8.36 -17.44 3.56
N ASN A 825 -9.66 -17.63 3.31
CA ASN A 825 -10.32 -18.94 3.44
C ASN A 825 -9.73 -19.99 2.47
N ALA A 826 -9.49 -19.60 1.22
CA ALA A 826 -8.82 -20.47 0.25
C ALA A 826 -7.39 -20.82 0.71
N LEU A 827 -6.69 -19.87 1.33
CA LEU A 827 -5.32 -20.06 1.80
C LEU A 827 -5.23 -21.00 3.01
N MET A 828 -6.18 -20.92 3.96
CA MET A 828 -6.25 -21.79 5.13
C MET A 828 -6.36 -23.28 4.77
N THR A 829 -6.91 -23.59 3.59
CA THR A 829 -7.02 -24.97 3.09
C THR A 829 -5.63 -25.59 2.80
N TYR A 830 -4.61 -24.77 2.53
CA TYR A 830 -3.26 -25.19 2.17
C TYR A 830 -2.25 -25.12 3.34
N TYR A 831 -2.67 -25.50 4.55
CA TYR A 831 -1.85 -25.51 5.77
C TYR A 831 -0.54 -26.31 5.67
N GLN A 832 -0.45 -27.27 4.74
CA GLN A 832 0.75 -28.09 4.51
C GLN A 832 1.85 -27.36 3.71
N ILE A 833 1.51 -26.21 3.11
CA ILE A 833 2.42 -25.44 2.24
C ILE A 833 2.84 -24.14 2.93
N PHE A 834 1.91 -23.50 3.64
CA PHE A 834 2.06 -22.16 4.20
C PHE A 834 2.11 -22.15 5.72
N ASP A 835 2.88 -21.23 6.30
CA ASP A 835 2.82 -20.96 7.75
C ASP A 835 1.63 -20.05 8.06
N LEU A 836 0.50 -20.66 8.43
CA LEU A 836 -0.75 -19.96 8.72
C LEU A 836 -0.67 -19.02 9.94
N ARG A 837 0.39 -19.09 10.76
CA ARG A 837 0.55 -18.24 11.96
C ARG A 837 1.03 -16.83 11.62
N ARG A 838 1.55 -16.64 10.40
CA ARG A 838 2.16 -15.37 9.94
C ARG A 838 1.46 -14.84 8.70
N ILE A 839 0.16 -15.13 8.55
CA ILE A 839 -0.66 -14.57 7.47
C ILE A 839 -0.83 -13.08 7.69
N TYR A 840 -0.71 -12.33 6.60
CA TYR A 840 -0.91 -10.89 6.58
C TYR A 840 -1.80 -10.48 5.41
N THR A 841 -2.70 -9.53 5.63
CA THR A 841 -3.40 -8.81 4.56
C THR A 841 -3.43 -7.31 4.89
N ASN A 842 -3.46 -6.48 3.87
CA ASN A 842 -3.59 -5.03 4.03
C ASN A 842 -5.03 -4.57 4.30
N ASN A 843 -6.02 -5.47 4.25
CA ASN A 843 -7.40 -5.18 4.61
C ASN A 843 -7.62 -5.36 6.12
N ILE A 844 -7.77 -4.24 6.82
CA ILE A 844 -7.89 -4.18 8.28
C ILE A 844 -9.21 -4.80 8.75
N HIS A 845 -10.31 -4.57 8.02
CA HIS A 845 -11.61 -5.17 8.34
C HIS A 845 -11.58 -6.69 8.25
N ARG A 846 -10.89 -7.26 7.25
CA ARG A 846 -10.70 -8.72 7.15
C ARG A 846 -9.85 -9.26 8.30
N MET A 847 -8.80 -8.55 8.70
CA MET A 847 -8.01 -8.91 9.87
C MET A 847 -8.85 -8.90 11.14
N ALA A 848 -9.70 -7.87 11.33
CA ALA A 848 -10.60 -7.77 12.48
C ALA A 848 -11.60 -8.93 12.54
N GLN A 849 -12.24 -9.27 11.41
CA GLN A 849 -13.22 -10.35 11.33
C GLN A 849 -12.61 -11.73 11.63
N ILE A 850 -11.43 -12.02 11.06
CA ILE A 850 -10.83 -13.37 11.15
C ILE A 850 -10.01 -13.53 12.43
N PHE A 851 -9.11 -12.58 12.72
CA PHE A 851 -8.10 -12.67 13.78
C PHE A 851 -8.42 -11.83 15.02
N GLY A 852 -9.37 -10.89 14.94
CA GLY A 852 -9.79 -10.01 16.04
C GLY A 852 -9.20 -8.61 15.97
N ILE A 853 -9.74 -7.72 16.82
CA ILE A 853 -9.44 -6.28 16.76
C ILE A 853 -7.96 -5.94 17.06
N GLU A 854 -7.31 -6.67 17.96
CA GLU A 854 -5.88 -6.48 18.26
C GLU A 854 -4.98 -6.77 17.05
N ALA A 855 -5.34 -7.79 16.25
CA ALA A 855 -4.62 -8.09 15.01
C ALA A 855 -4.85 -6.99 13.96
N ALA A 856 -6.06 -6.43 13.93
CA ALA A 856 -6.40 -5.30 13.07
C ALA A 856 -5.63 -4.02 13.46
N ASN A 857 -5.56 -3.71 14.76
CA ASN A 857 -4.79 -2.60 15.30
C ASN A 857 -3.30 -2.68 14.89
N ARG A 858 -2.66 -3.83 15.10
CA ARG A 858 -1.25 -4.03 14.69
C ARG A 858 -1.06 -3.95 13.18
N THR A 859 -2.06 -4.39 12.41
CA THR A 859 -2.06 -4.27 10.94
C THR A 859 -2.15 -2.81 10.51
N LEU A 860 -2.99 -2.01 11.17
CA LEU A 860 -3.13 -0.57 10.93
C LEU A 860 -1.82 0.17 11.19
N ILE A 861 -1.15 -0.08 12.34
CA ILE A 861 0.16 0.51 12.64
C ILE A 861 1.19 0.13 11.56
N ARG A 862 1.21 -1.15 11.15
CA ARG A 862 2.13 -1.64 10.11
C ARG A 862 1.86 -1.00 8.76
N GLU A 863 0.61 -0.84 8.36
CA GLU A 863 0.22 -0.22 7.10
C GLU A 863 0.56 1.27 7.07
N ILE A 864 0.25 2.03 8.13
CA ILE A 864 0.63 3.45 8.21
C ILE A 864 2.16 3.60 8.16
N ASN A 865 2.90 2.77 8.90
CA ASN A 865 4.37 2.80 8.86
C ASN A 865 4.94 2.39 7.49
N ARG A 866 4.29 1.47 6.76
CA ARG A 866 4.66 1.12 5.37
C ARG A 866 4.46 2.31 4.42
N VAL A 867 3.38 3.06 4.59
CA VAL A 867 3.09 4.26 3.81
C VAL A 867 4.17 5.33 4.03
N PHE A 868 4.53 5.65 5.28
CA PHE A 868 5.60 6.61 5.55
C PHE A 868 7.00 6.09 5.17
N GLY A 869 7.28 4.81 5.43
CA GLY A 869 8.56 4.17 5.14
C GLY A 869 8.89 4.14 3.64
N ALA A 870 7.88 4.10 2.77
CA ALA A 870 8.04 4.23 1.32
C ALA A 870 8.72 5.56 0.91
N TYR A 871 8.55 6.62 1.70
CA TYR A 871 9.12 7.95 1.46
C TYR A 871 10.35 8.24 2.32
N GLY A 872 10.84 7.26 3.10
CA GLY A 872 11.95 7.45 4.04
C GLY A 872 11.58 8.34 5.24
N ILE A 873 10.29 8.52 5.52
CA ILE A 873 9.80 9.28 6.66
C ILE A 873 9.67 8.30 7.84
N GLU A 874 10.37 8.58 8.93
CA GLU A 874 10.25 7.81 10.17
C GLU A 874 9.32 8.54 11.14
N VAL A 875 8.14 7.97 11.38
CA VAL A 875 7.22 8.42 12.44
C VAL A 875 7.41 7.54 13.67
N ASP A 876 7.46 8.14 14.86
CA ASP A 876 7.64 7.38 16.10
C ASP A 876 6.44 6.45 16.36
N TYR A 877 6.73 5.23 16.80
CA TYR A 877 5.73 4.20 17.07
C TYR A 877 4.65 4.66 18.05
N ARG A 878 4.97 5.51 19.03
CA ARG A 878 4.02 5.93 20.07
C ARG A 878 2.84 6.72 19.51
N HIS A 879 3.11 7.59 18.53
CA HIS A 879 2.06 8.33 17.83
C HIS A 879 1.17 7.40 16.99
N LEU A 880 1.78 6.44 16.28
CA LEU A 880 1.05 5.47 15.46
C LEU A 880 0.20 4.53 16.33
N SER A 881 0.74 4.08 17.45
CA SER A 881 0.03 3.22 18.41
C SER A 881 -1.15 3.97 19.03
N LEU A 882 -0.96 5.22 19.47
CA LEU A 882 -2.05 6.01 20.04
C LEU A 882 -3.20 6.21 19.05
N LEU A 883 -2.89 6.53 17.80
CA LEU A 883 -3.89 6.67 16.75
C LEU A 883 -4.61 5.34 16.49
N ALA A 884 -3.87 4.23 16.36
CA ALA A 884 -4.47 2.92 16.12
C ALA A 884 -5.38 2.47 17.28
N ASP A 885 -4.96 2.72 18.52
CA ASP A 885 -5.76 2.43 19.71
C ASP A 885 -7.03 3.28 19.73
N TYR A 886 -6.94 4.58 19.43
CA TYR A 886 -8.12 5.44 19.30
C TYR A 886 -9.08 4.99 18.18
N MET A 887 -8.56 4.45 17.08
CA MET A 887 -9.40 3.93 16.00
C MET A 887 -10.01 2.56 16.30
N THR A 888 -9.59 1.88 17.37
CA THR A 888 -10.00 0.50 17.68
C THR A 888 -10.52 0.25 19.10
N TYR A 889 -10.55 1.27 19.98
CA TYR A 889 -10.90 1.11 21.39
C TYR A 889 -12.34 0.61 21.63
N GLU A 890 -13.29 0.93 20.73
CA GLU A 890 -14.67 0.46 20.81
C GLU A 890 -14.83 -1.02 20.38
N GLY A 891 -13.74 -1.68 19.94
CA GLY A 891 -13.75 -3.04 19.43
C GLY A 891 -14.08 -3.16 17.93
N VAL A 892 -14.25 -2.02 17.26
CA VAL A 892 -14.45 -1.89 15.81
C VAL A 892 -13.41 -0.96 15.21
N TYR A 893 -13.10 -1.13 13.92
CA TYR A 893 -12.17 -0.24 13.22
C TYR A 893 -12.94 0.98 12.68
N LYS A 894 -12.70 2.13 13.30
CA LYS A 894 -13.48 3.35 13.11
C LYS A 894 -12.70 4.42 12.32
N PRO A 895 -13.29 5.04 11.30
CA PRO A 895 -12.68 6.16 10.59
C PRO A 895 -12.62 7.43 11.44
N CYS A 896 -11.67 8.32 11.13
CA CYS A 896 -11.58 9.67 11.68
C CYS A 896 -12.31 10.69 10.77
N ASN A 897 -13.57 10.44 10.48
CA ASN A 897 -14.45 11.31 9.68
C ASN A 897 -15.70 11.72 10.49
N ARG A 898 -16.66 12.37 9.83
CA ARG A 898 -17.93 12.75 10.44
C ARG A 898 -18.66 11.57 11.10
N LEU A 899 -18.75 10.42 10.42
CA LEU A 899 -19.42 9.22 10.93
C LEU A 899 -18.75 8.71 12.20
N GLY A 900 -17.41 8.71 12.21
CA GLY A 900 -16.63 8.41 13.40
C GLY A 900 -16.97 9.36 14.57
N LEU A 901 -16.96 10.67 14.33
CA LEU A 901 -17.18 11.63 15.41
C LEU A 901 -18.59 11.54 16.06
N ARG A 902 -19.57 10.88 15.42
CA ARG A 902 -20.93 10.70 15.97
C ARG A 902 -20.95 9.99 17.32
N THR A 903 -20.05 9.02 17.56
CA THR A 903 -20.04 8.26 18.82
C THR A 903 -19.42 9.04 19.99
N ASN A 904 -18.74 10.16 19.73
CA ASN A 904 -18.11 10.95 20.78
C ASN A 904 -19.16 11.57 21.71
N ALA A 905 -18.78 11.78 22.97
CA ALA A 905 -19.72 12.22 24.01
C ALA A 905 -20.08 13.71 23.97
N SER A 906 -19.25 14.60 23.40
CA SER A 906 -19.44 16.06 23.46
C SER A 906 -20.22 16.59 22.25
N PRO A 907 -21.47 17.10 22.42
CA PRO A 907 -22.23 17.71 21.33
C PRO A 907 -21.53 18.93 20.72
N LEU A 908 -20.89 19.78 21.53
CA LEU A 908 -20.21 20.98 21.03
C LEU A 908 -18.98 20.62 20.19
N GLN A 909 -18.25 19.56 20.53
CA GLN A 909 -17.16 19.07 19.70
C GLN A 909 -17.67 18.69 18.30
N LYS A 910 -18.79 17.96 18.21
CA LYS A 910 -19.44 17.60 16.93
C LYS A 910 -19.88 18.83 16.14
N ILE A 911 -20.51 19.80 16.81
CA ILE A 911 -21.00 21.04 16.19
C ILE A 911 -19.85 21.88 15.60
N THR A 912 -18.69 21.92 16.26
CA THR A 912 -17.50 22.65 15.78
C THR A 912 -16.66 21.90 14.75
N PHE A 913 -17.04 20.68 14.38
CA PHE A 913 -16.34 19.91 13.37
C PHE A 913 -16.87 20.28 11.98
N GLU A 914 -18.06 19.79 11.65
CA GLU A 914 -18.74 19.94 10.36
C GLU A 914 -20.27 19.78 10.53
N THR A 915 -21.08 20.28 9.60
CA THR A 915 -22.55 20.14 9.62
C THR A 915 -23.21 20.55 10.95
N SER A 916 -22.83 21.72 11.46
CA SER A 916 -23.21 22.22 12.78
C SER A 916 -24.71 22.19 13.07
N THR A 917 -25.55 22.54 12.08
CA THR A 917 -27.01 22.57 12.22
C THR A 917 -27.62 21.18 12.39
N THR A 918 -27.07 20.17 11.71
CA THR A 918 -27.52 18.77 11.81
C THR A 918 -27.26 18.24 13.20
N TYR A 919 -26.02 18.38 13.70
CA TYR A 919 -25.67 17.94 15.04
C TYR A 919 -26.40 18.70 16.14
N LEU A 920 -26.59 20.01 15.97
CA LEU A 920 -27.39 20.79 16.91
C LEU A 920 -28.84 20.29 16.96
N ARG A 921 -29.43 19.98 15.81
CA ARG A 921 -30.79 19.41 15.75
C ARG A 921 -30.86 18.06 16.44
N GLU A 922 -29.91 17.16 16.17
CA GLU A 922 -29.83 15.84 16.82
C GLU A 922 -29.71 15.99 18.35
N ALA A 923 -28.76 16.80 18.83
CA ALA A 923 -28.56 17.03 20.26
C ALA A 923 -29.82 17.60 20.94
N LEU A 924 -30.54 18.53 20.28
CA LEU A 924 -31.79 19.09 20.78
C LEU A 924 -32.94 18.06 20.80
N LEU A 925 -33.02 17.19 19.79
CA LEU A 925 -34.04 16.14 19.71
C LEU A 925 -33.84 15.06 20.78
N TYR A 926 -32.60 14.66 21.03
CA TYR A 926 -32.25 13.67 22.05
C TYR A 926 -32.15 14.27 23.47
N GLY A 927 -32.10 15.59 23.59
CA GLY A 927 -31.91 16.27 24.87
C GLY A 927 -30.53 16.01 25.48
N GLU A 928 -29.49 15.95 24.65
CA GLU A 928 -28.11 15.68 25.10
C GLU A 928 -27.59 16.79 26.02
N HIS A 929 -26.87 16.40 27.07
CA HIS A 929 -26.21 17.32 27.99
C HIS A 929 -24.73 17.45 27.64
N GLU A 930 -24.23 18.70 27.66
CA GLU A 930 -22.81 18.99 27.42
C GLU A 930 -22.08 19.19 28.76
N ASP A 931 -21.08 18.35 29.00
CA ASP A 931 -20.28 18.31 30.23
C ASP A 931 -19.16 19.37 30.28
N LEU A 932 -18.89 20.04 29.16
CA LEU A 932 -17.83 21.06 29.04
C LEU A 932 -16.45 20.51 29.44
N LYS A 933 -16.15 19.26 29.07
CA LYS A 933 -14.85 18.62 29.32
C LYS A 933 -13.93 18.70 28.10
N SER A 934 -14.49 18.54 26.89
CA SER A 934 -13.70 18.59 25.66
C SER A 934 -13.03 19.96 25.47
N PRO A 935 -11.84 20.03 24.85
CA PRO A 935 -11.21 21.31 24.52
C PRO A 935 -12.12 22.22 23.70
N SER A 936 -12.76 21.70 22.64
CA SER A 936 -13.68 22.49 21.82
C SER A 936 -14.84 23.09 22.62
N SER A 937 -15.50 22.30 23.48
CA SER A 937 -16.63 22.79 24.30
C SER A 937 -16.21 23.89 25.29
N ARG A 938 -15.01 23.78 25.87
CA ARG A 938 -14.45 24.78 26.79
C ARG A 938 -14.07 26.05 26.06
N LEU A 939 -13.48 25.95 24.88
CA LEU A 939 -13.15 27.10 24.04
C LEU A 939 -14.41 27.87 23.63
N VAL A 940 -15.46 27.17 23.18
CA VAL A 940 -16.76 27.79 22.82
C VAL A 940 -17.36 28.56 23.99
N THR A 941 -17.20 28.07 25.22
CA THR A 941 -17.75 28.71 26.43
C THR A 941 -16.79 29.68 27.14
N GLY A 942 -15.57 29.87 26.62
CA GLY A 942 -14.56 30.72 27.22
C GLY A 942 -13.98 30.18 28.55
N ARG A 943 -14.05 28.87 28.79
CA ARG A 943 -13.47 28.21 29.96
C ARG A 943 -12.03 27.76 29.70
N MET A 944 -11.23 27.68 30.76
CA MET A 944 -9.87 27.15 30.68
C MET A 944 -9.89 25.67 30.31
N VAL A 945 -9.09 25.25 29.32
CA VAL A 945 -8.99 23.86 28.87
C VAL A 945 -8.27 23.00 29.91
N GLN A 946 -8.77 21.78 30.16
CA GLN A 946 -8.22 20.82 31.13
C GLN A 946 -7.04 20.00 30.57
N CYS A 947 -6.09 20.67 29.91
CA CYS A 947 -4.86 20.06 29.43
C CYS A 947 -3.65 20.93 29.75
N GLY A 948 -2.47 20.34 29.81
CA GLY A 948 -1.21 20.99 30.16
C GLY A 948 -1.29 21.71 31.51
N THR A 949 -1.08 23.02 31.49
CA THR A 949 -1.13 23.87 32.69
C THR A 949 -2.52 24.03 33.30
N GLY A 950 -3.59 23.73 32.54
CA GLY A 950 -4.97 23.75 33.03
C GLY A 950 -5.45 22.41 33.62
N ALA A 951 -4.58 21.40 33.69
CA ALA A 951 -4.92 20.07 34.21
C ALA A 951 -5.02 20.01 35.75
N PHE A 952 -4.57 21.04 36.47
CA PHE A 952 -4.61 21.11 37.93
C PHE A 952 -4.93 22.51 38.43
N ASP A 953 -5.45 22.58 39.66
CA ASP A 953 -5.69 23.84 40.35
C ASP A 953 -4.53 24.19 41.28
N VAL A 954 -4.19 25.48 41.34
CA VAL A 954 -3.18 26.00 42.26
C VAL A 954 -3.86 26.61 43.48
N LEU A 955 -3.60 26.04 44.65
CA LEU A 955 -4.12 26.52 45.92
C LEU A 955 -3.00 27.12 46.77
N THR A 956 -3.19 28.34 47.26
CA THR A 956 -2.24 28.95 48.20
C THR A 956 -2.50 28.43 49.61
N LYS A 957 -1.48 27.82 50.23
CA LYS A 957 -1.55 27.38 51.63
C LYS A 957 -1.56 28.60 52.55
N LEU A 958 -2.71 28.92 53.11
CA LEU A 958 -2.82 29.94 54.16
C LEU A 958 -2.18 29.41 55.44
N SER A 959 -1.29 30.19 56.06
CA SER A 959 -0.72 29.87 57.36
C SER A 959 -1.83 29.96 58.41
N SER A 960 -2.22 28.81 58.97
CA SER A 960 -3.10 28.70 60.14
C SER A 960 -2.38 29.07 61.43
#